data_AF-A0A7X7RM33-F1
#
_entry.id   AF-A0A7X7RM33-F1
#
_cell.length_a   1.000
_cell.length_b   1.000
_cell.length_c   1.000
_cell.angle_alpha   90.00
_cell.angle_beta   90.00
_cell.angle_gamma   90.00
#
_symmetry.space_group_name_H-M   'P 1'
#
loop_
_entity.id
_entity.type
_entity.pdbx_description
1 polymer ?
#
loop_
_entity_poly.entity_id
_entity_poly.type
_entity_poly.pdbx_seq_one_letter_code
_entity_poly.pdbx_strand_id
1 'polypeptide(L)'
;WLRFVGTIAKRYKDKVAYWEIWNEPNISDFWQPMKPSADEYQRLIRLTGDAIRREIPDAKIGGCLSGVYLLPKAAKQYTDAFLAAGGARDIDFWSVHTYGRTAEWRDGEGTTPPLERLPEYAALRAALDAAGGTSVELWQGEAGYPSWVPKNHWLFGKKNPPGITSQANQAKWILRRFATDFRGHLARSSIFQAVDIVRGYKMSHTTQRWPARHGLIDGFTYTRKAAWWAMGHWNAVMAGTECDDAAKVDVESGCAAKDALPQPIGCVFRGSDGVRILYYLPVEFDAQFPGAMTARVTVSAADAPNDAVVVDLLRGGVYDVTGRVVKDGRVTFTDLPITDYPVVLAERGRLPLQSEALSVTSVTNELNASAQPARIPQGAGEFQVERPRPHAGPVVRAADFGFSETNDQNVTALGRALAHCRSAGASRLELTPGTYRCFEPDRGLVLADLSDFTLDGKDALLVFRRPPRQMTTNADRNPEDASLLVTNCIRCVVRGLKLDWDWETDPLCDVGVCTGKYVDDTTPDASWFDLELDVPGGRHPWFGRPMPIQTMSPVDAECRRLTYETPDRLLFGLCEGHFGTKMAWLGPRTIRIWPGVKQDGQYASPTYEYYYGEKINRDTVRLVPVGIRYRVFHRYYGKNGVYVHSNRHLTVEDVTVWGCAGMGIVVDGAQAYTEFRRVHVEPKPGARRPCSSTSDGIHIARSNGYTKFIGCRVSFQNDDACNFHDCFTLAVPEDECRLKIVNLRGADYFNAAVGDELELQRPNFRAIGWRGRVRSIQGDTLVMDRPVPPLANGDAYNLLFNESYRSDHLLLQDCTFSDTHFRVIIQPSHVTVAGCTFLRTGGHIGFASAHSRGLWCEGRGAHDVVVRNCRFIHEHVQADWHPKRQVSVFETYVRFPAPP
;
A
#
# COMPACT_ATOMS: atom_id res chain seq x y z
N TRP A 1 15.99 45.34 -24.31
CA TRP A 1 14.99 45.10 -23.26
C TRP A 1 13.62 45.69 -23.59
N LEU A 2 13.38 47.01 -23.52
CA LEU A 2 12.02 47.58 -23.62
C LEU A 2 11.23 47.19 -24.88
N ARG A 3 11.88 47.10 -26.05
CA ARG A 3 11.23 46.60 -27.28
C ARG A 3 10.68 45.17 -27.13
N PHE A 4 11.43 44.30 -26.44
CA PHE A 4 11.02 42.91 -26.19
C PHE A 4 9.80 42.88 -25.27
N VAL A 5 9.84 43.60 -24.15
CA VAL A 5 8.71 43.65 -23.21
C VAL A 5 7.47 44.25 -23.85
N GLY A 6 7.58 45.37 -24.58
CA GLY A 6 6.45 45.95 -25.30
C GLY A 6 5.85 44.99 -26.34
N THR A 7 6.70 44.22 -27.04
CA THR A 7 6.24 43.19 -27.99
C THR A 7 5.46 42.07 -27.28
N ILE A 8 5.93 41.62 -26.11
CA ILE A 8 5.26 40.57 -25.33
C ILE A 8 3.96 41.10 -24.72
N ALA A 9 3.96 42.30 -24.15
CA ALA A 9 2.76 42.95 -23.63
C ALA A 9 1.68 43.07 -24.70
N LYS A 10 2.03 43.61 -25.88
CA LYS A 10 1.11 43.70 -27.02
C LYS A 10 0.56 42.35 -27.45
N ARG A 11 1.40 41.31 -27.46
CA ARG A 11 1.00 39.94 -27.86
C ARG A 11 0.03 39.30 -26.87
N TYR A 12 0.19 39.55 -25.57
CA TYR A 12 -0.55 38.87 -24.49
C TYR A 12 -1.51 39.78 -23.73
N LYS A 13 -1.84 40.96 -24.28
CA LYS A 13 -2.69 41.97 -23.65
C LYS A 13 -4.03 41.45 -23.12
N ASP A 14 -4.63 40.48 -23.80
CA ASP A 14 -5.93 39.90 -23.43
C ASP A 14 -5.79 38.63 -22.56
N LYS A 15 -4.57 38.26 -22.15
CA LYS A 15 -4.27 36.99 -21.44
C LYS A 15 -3.50 37.18 -20.14
N VAL A 16 -2.73 38.26 -20.00
CA VAL A 16 -1.82 38.47 -18.85
C VAL A 16 -2.10 39.82 -18.20
N ALA A 17 -2.64 39.78 -16.99
CA ALA A 17 -2.97 40.97 -16.21
C ALA A 17 -1.85 41.41 -15.22
N TYR A 18 -1.03 40.47 -14.76
CA TYR A 18 0.01 40.71 -13.74
C TYR A 18 1.39 40.45 -14.33
N TRP A 19 2.32 41.38 -14.08
CA TRP A 19 3.67 41.39 -14.63
C TRP A 19 4.68 41.65 -13.51
N GLU A 20 5.30 40.59 -13.00
CA GLU A 20 6.45 40.72 -12.10
C GLU A 20 7.70 41.00 -12.93
N ILE A 21 8.45 42.04 -12.57
CA ILE A 21 9.61 42.49 -13.33
C ILE A 21 10.89 41.95 -12.69
N TRP A 22 11.61 41.13 -13.46
CA TRP A 22 12.82 40.42 -13.04
C TRP A 22 12.56 39.35 -11.97
N ASN A 23 13.62 38.70 -11.45
CA ASN A 23 13.53 37.71 -10.38
C ASN A 23 14.69 37.91 -9.40
N GLU A 24 14.40 37.93 -8.10
CA GLU A 24 15.39 37.97 -7.00
C GLU A 24 16.59 38.92 -7.24
N PRO A 25 16.34 40.21 -7.57
CA PRO A 25 17.38 41.16 -8.01
C PRO A 25 18.42 41.48 -6.91
N ASN A 26 18.12 41.12 -5.66
CA ASN A 26 19.00 41.24 -4.51
C ASN A 26 20.07 40.13 -4.43
N ILE A 27 19.97 39.07 -5.25
CA ILE A 27 20.98 38.01 -5.34
C ILE A 27 21.89 38.25 -6.54
N SER A 28 23.19 38.16 -6.32
CA SER A 28 24.18 38.34 -7.39
C SER A 28 23.99 37.37 -8.55
N ASP A 29 23.57 36.13 -8.32
CA ASP A 29 23.32 35.16 -9.39
C ASP A 29 22.26 35.63 -10.41
N PHE A 30 21.32 36.49 -10.01
CA PHE A 30 20.29 37.04 -10.88
C PHE A 30 20.56 38.48 -11.32
N TRP A 31 21.56 39.15 -10.75
CA TRP A 31 21.98 40.49 -11.16
C TRP A 31 23.46 40.46 -11.55
N GLN A 32 23.74 40.32 -12.85
CA GLN A 32 25.09 40.17 -13.41
C GLN A 32 25.28 41.09 -14.63
N PRO A 33 26.53 41.51 -14.94
CA PRO A 33 27.77 41.27 -14.19
C PRO A 33 27.98 42.24 -13.01
N MET A 34 27.08 43.22 -12.85
CA MET A 34 27.13 44.23 -11.79
C MET A 34 26.67 43.66 -10.46
N LYS A 35 27.02 44.29 -9.34
CA LYS A 35 26.43 43.94 -8.05
C LYS A 35 24.94 44.33 -8.00
N PRO A 36 24.10 43.62 -7.22
CA PRO A 36 22.72 44.03 -6.95
C PRO A 36 22.61 45.52 -6.58
N SER A 37 21.69 46.23 -7.24
CA SER A 37 21.42 47.66 -6.99
C SER A 37 19.91 47.92 -6.95
N ALA A 38 19.43 48.42 -5.82
CA ALA A 38 18.01 48.71 -5.62
C ALA A 38 17.52 49.89 -6.49
N ASP A 39 18.35 50.93 -6.65
CA ASP A 39 18.02 52.10 -7.48
C ASP A 39 17.89 51.72 -8.97
N GLU A 40 18.80 50.89 -9.49
CA GLU A 40 18.72 50.41 -10.86
C GLU A 40 17.56 49.42 -11.06
N TYR A 41 17.20 48.64 -10.02
CA TYR A 41 16.02 47.80 -10.06
C TYR A 41 14.72 48.62 -10.08
N GLN A 42 14.60 49.67 -9.25
CA GLN A 42 13.49 50.61 -9.30
C GLN A 42 13.38 51.27 -10.68
N ARG A 43 14.51 51.72 -11.23
CA ARG A 43 14.56 52.30 -12.58
C ARG A 43 14.11 51.29 -13.65
N LEU A 44 14.53 50.02 -13.53
CA LEU A 44 14.10 48.95 -14.43
C LEU A 44 12.58 48.73 -14.34
N ILE A 45 12.02 48.67 -13.12
CA ILE A 45 10.57 48.54 -12.89
C ILE A 45 9.83 49.68 -13.57
N ARG A 46 10.19 50.93 -13.27
CA ARG A 46 9.49 52.11 -13.81
C ARG A 46 9.49 52.11 -15.34
N LEU A 47 10.66 51.98 -15.97
CA LEU A 47 10.76 51.98 -17.42
C LEU A 47 10.03 50.81 -18.08
N THR A 48 10.05 49.64 -17.44
CA THR A 48 9.42 48.42 -17.97
C THR A 48 7.90 48.47 -17.79
N GLY A 49 7.43 48.89 -16.60
CA GLY A 49 6.03 49.11 -16.29
C GLY A 49 5.38 50.13 -17.20
N ASP A 50 6.04 51.28 -17.44
CA ASP A 50 5.58 52.29 -18.39
C ASP A 50 5.42 51.70 -19.81
N ALA A 51 6.37 50.87 -20.25
CA ALA A 51 6.31 50.25 -21.56
C ALA A 51 5.17 49.22 -21.67
N ILE A 52 4.90 48.44 -20.62
CA ILE A 52 3.78 47.50 -20.57
C ILE A 52 2.46 48.27 -20.55
N ARG A 53 2.33 49.28 -19.70
CA ARG A 53 1.09 50.06 -19.53
C ARG A 53 0.70 50.87 -20.77
N ARG A 54 1.65 51.20 -21.66
CA ARG A 54 1.32 51.75 -22.99
C ARG A 54 0.53 50.80 -23.87
N GLU A 55 0.77 49.49 -23.75
CA GLU A 55 0.05 48.46 -24.52
C GLU A 55 -1.16 47.90 -23.75
N ILE A 56 -1.08 47.89 -22.40
CA ILE A 56 -2.08 47.35 -21.48
C ILE A 56 -2.29 48.35 -20.31
N PRO A 57 -3.16 49.37 -20.45
CA PRO A 57 -3.31 50.43 -19.46
C PRO A 57 -3.53 49.95 -18.02
N ASP A 58 -4.29 48.86 -17.85
CA ASP A 58 -4.65 48.32 -16.53
C ASP A 58 -3.70 47.23 -16.01
N ALA A 59 -2.53 47.03 -16.65
CA ALA A 59 -1.57 46.04 -16.22
C ALA A 59 -1.04 46.30 -14.80
N LYS A 60 -1.06 45.24 -13.99
CA LYS A 60 -0.51 45.22 -12.63
C LYS A 60 0.97 44.92 -12.67
N ILE A 61 1.79 45.82 -12.15
CA ILE A 61 3.24 45.74 -12.19
C ILE A 61 3.77 45.34 -10.82
N GLY A 62 4.63 44.33 -10.74
CA GLY A 62 5.17 43.85 -9.48
C GLY A 62 6.69 43.88 -9.41
N GLY A 63 7.20 44.01 -8.19
CA GLY A 63 8.59 43.74 -7.85
C GLY A 63 8.71 42.51 -6.95
N CYS A 64 9.90 41.91 -6.88
CA CYS A 64 10.15 40.78 -6.00
C CYS A 64 11.53 40.84 -5.32
N LEU A 65 11.71 40.01 -4.28
CA LEU A 65 13.03 39.72 -3.71
C LEU A 65 13.13 38.31 -3.13
N SER A 66 14.37 37.82 -3.04
CA SER A 66 14.71 36.66 -2.21
C SER A 66 14.74 37.04 -0.73
N GLY A 67 13.95 36.34 0.09
CA GLY A 67 13.71 36.64 1.50
C GLY A 67 12.42 37.44 1.71
N VAL A 68 12.24 38.01 2.90
CA VAL A 68 11.09 38.87 3.24
C VAL A 68 11.51 40.32 3.40
N TYR A 69 12.00 40.71 4.59
CA TYR A 69 12.37 42.09 4.84
C TYR A 69 13.41 42.21 5.95
N LEU A 70 13.18 41.65 7.13
CA LEU A 70 14.07 41.89 8.27
C LEU A 70 15.39 41.13 8.14
N LEU A 71 15.34 39.91 7.60
CA LEU A 71 16.52 39.07 7.44
C LEU A 71 16.69 38.55 6.00
N PRO A 72 17.94 38.27 5.57
CA PRO A 72 19.16 38.75 6.22
C PRO A 72 19.19 40.29 6.17
N LYS A 73 20.04 40.95 6.97
CA LYS A 73 20.13 42.43 7.00
C LYS A 73 20.23 43.06 5.59
N ALA A 74 20.87 42.36 4.66
CA ALA A 74 20.98 42.75 3.25
C ALA A 74 19.61 42.87 2.55
N ALA A 75 18.63 41.99 2.84
CA ALA A 75 17.28 42.09 2.29
C ALA A 75 16.56 43.35 2.79
N LYS A 76 16.73 43.70 4.07
CA LYS A 76 16.20 44.94 4.63
C LYS A 76 16.79 46.15 3.94
N GLN A 77 18.12 46.21 3.89
CA GLN A 77 18.85 47.32 3.28
C GLN A 77 18.48 47.51 1.80
N TYR A 78 18.33 46.40 1.07
CA TYR A 78 17.93 46.44 -0.33
C TYR A 78 16.49 46.96 -0.49
N THR A 79 15.55 46.46 0.32
CA THR A 79 14.15 46.90 0.28
C THR A 79 14.01 48.36 0.70
N ASP A 80 14.67 48.80 1.76
CA ASP A 80 14.67 50.21 2.20
C ASP A 80 15.20 51.14 1.11
N ALA A 81 16.29 50.76 0.45
CA ALA A 81 16.85 51.52 -0.66
C ALA A 81 15.89 51.57 -1.85
N PHE A 82 15.24 50.45 -2.20
CA PHE A 82 14.24 50.40 -3.26
C PHE A 82 13.04 51.33 -2.98
N LEU A 83 12.54 51.32 -1.74
CA LEU A 83 11.46 52.20 -1.30
C LEU A 83 11.89 53.67 -1.30
N ALA A 84 13.11 53.98 -0.84
CA ALA A 84 13.67 55.33 -0.87
C ALA A 84 13.83 55.88 -2.31
N ALA A 85 14.11 55.01 -3.27
CA ALA A 85 14.14 55.34 -4.71
C ALA A 85 12.75 55.59 -5.32
N GLY A 86 11.68 55.46 -4.53
CA GLY A 86 10.29 55.68 -4.96
C GLY A 86 9.58 54.43 -5.46
N GLY A 87 10.16 53.23 -5.27
CA GLY A 87 9.66 51.98 -5.85
C GLY A 87 8.22 51.64 -5.47
N ALA A 88 7.74 52.05 -4.29
CA ALA A 88 6.34 51.84 -3.87
C ALA A 88 5.32 52.52 -4.79
N ARG A 89 5.70 53.59 -5.50
CA ARG A 89 4.81 54.31 -6.44
C ARG A 89 4.70 53.63 -7.80
N ASP A 90 5.65 52.77 -8.13
CA ASP A 90 5.79 52.18 -9.47
C ASP A 90 5.22 50.75 -9.54
N ILE A 91 4.82 50.16 -8.41
CA ILE A 91 4.32 48.79 -8.30
C ILE A 91 2.90 48.73 -7.75
N ASP A 92 2.17 47.69 -8.16
CA ASP A 92 0.87 47.28 -7.63
C ASP A 92 1.00 46.13 -6.61
N PHE A 93 2.09 45.35 -6.68
CA PHE A 93 2.34 44.25 -5.73
C PHE A 93 3.84 44.05 -5.46
N TRP A 94 4.17 43.51 -4.30
CA TRP A 94 5.52 43.14 -3.88
C TRP A 94 5.57 41.68 -3.43
N SER A 95 6.44 40.91 -4.07
CA SER A 95 6.51 39.46 -3.96
C SER A 95 7.76 39.01 -3.18
N VAL A 96 7.57 38.14 -2.17
CA VAL A 96 8.65 37.63 -1.31
C VAL A 96 8.89 36.13 -1.54
N HIS A 97 10.15 35.72 -1.62
CA HIS A 97 10.54 34.32 -1.83
C HIS A 97 11.14 33.72 -0.56
N THR A 98 10.50 32.70 -0.01
CA THR A 98 10.59 32.41 1.42
C THR A 98 10.72 30.92 1.70
N TYR A 99 11.82 30.36 1.22
CA TYR A 99 12.19 28.99 1.50
C TYR A 99 12.69 28.80 2.93
N GLY A 100 12.36 27.65 3.53
CA GLY A 100 12.77 27.26 4.87
C GLY A 100 12.35 25.81 5.16
N ARG A 101 12.97 25.18 6.16
CA ARG A 101 12.66 23.79 6.56
C ARG A 101 11.31 23.69 7.26
N THR A 102 10.90 24.76 7.95
CA THR A 102 9.54 24.96 8.47
C THR A 102 8.82 26.07 7.73
N ALA A 103 7.49 26.08 7.83
CA ALA A 103 6.66 27.02 7.10
C ALA A 103 6.43 28.32 7.88
N GLU A 104 6.45 28.23 9.21
CA GLU A 104 6.15 29.30 10.16
C GLU A 104 7.39 30.14 10.50
N TRP A 105 8.56 29.48 10.49
CA TRP A 105 9.83 30.05 10.94
C TRP A 105 10.83 30.16 9.79
N ARG A 106 11.91 30.86 10.07
CA ARG A 106 13.04 31.02 9.16
C ARG A 106 14.29 30.39 9.78
N ASP A 107 15.02 29.59 9.00
CA ASP A 107 16.30 28.99 9.39
C ASP A 107 17.50 29.84 8.92
N GLY A 108 18.53 30.05 9.77
CA GLY A 108 19.79 30.71 9.36
C GLY A 108 20.57 31.45 10.46
N GLU A 109 21.86 31.72 10.23
CA GLU A 109 22.83 32.29 11.20
C GLU A 109 22.33 33.53 11.95
N GLY A 110 22.36 33.45 13.29
CA GLY A 110 22.18 34.59 14.18
C GLY A 110 20.79 34.74 14.83
N THR A 111 19.80 33.90 14.48
CA THR A 111 18.49 33.90 15.13
C THR A 111 18.28 32.65 15.97
N THR A 112 18.74 32.74 17.22
CA THR A 112 18.26 31.87 18.30
C THR A 112 17.51 32.77 19.29
N PRO A 113 16.19 32.59 19.49
CA PRO A 113 15.32 31.61 18.82
C PRO A 113 15.00 31.98 17.35
N PRO A 114 14.48 31.03 16.54
CA PRO A 114 14.01 31.29 15.18
C PRO A 114 12.99 32.44 15.13
N LEU A 115 13.07 33.29 14.11
CA LEU A 115 12.13 34.40 13.93
C LEU A 115 10.85 33.90 13.24
N GLU A 116 9.68 34.24 13.80
CA GLU A 116 8.38 33.98 13.16
C GLU A 116 8.25 34.83 11.90
N ARG A 117 7.62 34.29 10.86
CA ARG A 117 7.43 35.02 9.60
C ARG A 117 6.40 36.14 9.68
N LEU A 118 5.38 36.02 10.53
CA LEU A 118 4.29 37.01 10.62
C LEU A 118 4.79 38.42 10.99
N PRO A 119 5.68 38.60 11.99
CA PRO A 119 6.33 39.88 12.24
C PRO A 119 7.12 40.43 11.04
N GLU A 120 7.74 39.58 10.21
CA GLU A 120 8.44 40.06 9.01
C GLU A 120 7.47 40.63 7.97
N TYR A 121 6.32 39.98 7.75
CA TYR A 121 5.28 40.50 6.85
C TYR A 121 4.68 41.82 7.36
N ALA A 122 4.39 41.90 8.66
CA ALA A 122 3.88 43.12 9.28
C ALA A 122 4.88 44.29 9.17
N ALA A 123 6.17 44.03 9.39
CA ALA A 123 7.22 45.04 9.23
C ALA A 123 7.37 45.51 7.79
N LEU A 124 7.28 44.59 6.82
CA LEU A 124 7.30 44.93 5.40
C LEU A 124 6.08 45.77 4.99
N ARG A 125 4.89 45.40 5.45
CA ARG A 125 3.65 46.17 5.24
C ARG A 125 3.81 47.60 5.76
N ALA A 126 4.28 47.77 6.99
CA ALA A 126 4.52 49.07 7.59
C ALA A 126 5.56 49.91 6.80
N ALA A 127 6.62 49.26 6.29
CA ALA A 127 7.62 49.93 5.46
C ALA A 127 7.05 50.43 4.12
N LEU A 128 6.22 49.62 3.46
CA LEU A 128 5.52 50.03 2.24
C LEU A 128 4.54 51.18 2.51
N ASP A 129 3.78 51.12 3.60
CA ASP A 129 2.83 52.17 3.99
C ASP A 129 3.54 53.49 4.26
N ALA A 130 4.67 53.45 4.98
CA ALA A 130 5.52 54.61 5.22
C ALA A 130 6.08 55.23 3.92
N ALA A 131 6.30 54.40 2.90
CA ALA A 131 6.70 54.84 1.56
C ALA A 131 5.52 55.31 0.67
N GLY A 132 4.29 55.31 1.20
CA GLY A 132 3.06 55.68 0.48
C GLY A 132 2.42 54.57 -0.34
N GLY A 133 2.90 53.33 -0.22
CA GLY A 133 2.44 52.15 -0.96
C GLY A 133 1.26 51.42 -0.33
N THR A 134 0.29 52.14 0.25
CA THR A 134 -0.85 51.54 0.98
C THR A 134 -1.73 50.61 0.13
N SER A 135 -1.72 50.80 -1.20
CA SER A 135 -2.43 49.95 -2.16
C SER A 135 -1.59 48.80 -2.73
N VAL A 136 -0.31 48.70 -2.38
CA VAL A 136 0.60 47.66 -2.89
C VAL A 136 0.26 46.34 -2.22
N GLU A 137 -0.14 45.31 -2.96
CA GLU A 137 -0.40 43.98 -2.39
C GLU A 137 0.90 43.29 -1.96
N LEU A 138 0.84 42.46 -0.90
CA LEU A 138 1.94 41.59 -0.50
C LEU A 138 1.68 40.16 -0.96
N TRP A 139 2.64 39.57 -1.68
CA TRP A 139 2.54 38.23 -2.24
C TRP A 139 3.69 37.34 -1.75
N GLN A 140 3.43 36.04 -1.62
CA GLN A 140 4.45 35.01 -1.57
C GLN A 140 4.63 34.44 -2.98
N GLY A 141 5.72 34.79 -3.66
CA GLY A 141 5.95 34.45 -5.08
C GLY A 141 6.61 33.11 -5.33
N GLU A 142 7.51 32.69 -4.43
CA GLU A 142 8.21 31.41 -4.56
C GLU A 142 8.55 30.80 -3.20
N ALA A 143 8.10 29.57 -2.96
CA ALA A 143 8.46 28.78 -1.78
C ALA A 143 8.05 27.32 -1.98
N GLY A 144 8.69 26.39 -1.27
CA GLY A 144 8.26 25.01 -1.31
C GLY A 144 9.14 24.09 -0.49
N TYR A 145 8.64 22.88 -0.27
CA TYR A 145 9.36 21.80 0.39
C TYR A 145 9.43 20.59 -0.54
N PRO A 146 10.61 20.01 -0.78
CA PRO A 146 10.75 18.91 -1.72
C PRO A 146 10.32 17.57 -1.13
N SER A 147 9.65 16.74 -1.94
CA SER A 147 9.38 15.33 -1.59
C SER A 147 10.63 14.45 -1.67
N TRP A 148 11.69 14.92 -2.33
CA TRP A 148 13.00 14.29 -2.42
C TRP A 148 14.07 15.32 -2.78
N VAL A 149 15.28 15.16 -2.26
CA VAL A 149 16.43 16.01 -2.58
C VAL A 149 17.70 15.24 -2.92
N PRO A 150 18.58 15.79 -3.78
CA PRO A 150 19.94 15.30 -3.92
C PRO A 150 20.77 15.53 -2.64
N LYS A 151 21.89 14.82 -2.51
CA LYS A 151 22.86 15.04 -1.43
C LYS A 151 23.38 16.50 -1.45
N ASN A 152 23.55 17.10 -0.27
CA ASN A 152 24.00 18.48 -0.08
C ASN A 152 23.06 19.55 -0.67
N HIS A 153 21.76 19.26 -0.75
CA HIS A 153 20.78 20.27 -1.15
C HIS A 153 20.81 21.47 -0.18
N TRP A 154 20.79 22.69 -0.73
CA TRP A 154 21.02 23.93 0.02
C TRP A 154 20.02 24.14 1.17
N LEU A 155 18.77 23.65 1.03
CA LEU A 155 17.74 23.75 2.08
C LEU A 155 18.08 22.94 3.35
N PHE A 156 18.91 21.89 3.24
CA PHE A 156 19.25 20.98 4.33
C PHE A 156 20.77 20.90 4.63
N GLY A 157 21.60 21.50 3.78
CA GLY A 157 23.06 21.47 3.91
C GLY A 157 23.65 20.05 3.85
N LYS A 158 24.77 19.83 4.54
CA LYS A 158 25.45 18.51 4.59
C LYS A 158 24.69 17.47 5.43
N LYS A 159 23.77 17.91 6.30
CA LYS A 159 22.95 17.06 7.17
C LYS A 159 21.59 16.87 6.51
N ASN A 160 21.46 15.87 5.64
CA ASN A 160 20.17 15.39 5.16
C ASN A 160 19.81 14.10 5.90
N PRO A 161 19.31 14.17 7.16
CA PRO A 161 18.94 12.98 7.90
C PRO A 161 17.88 12.17 7.13
N PRO A 162 17.98 10.83 7.12
CA PRO A 162 16.97 10.00 6.46
C PRO A 162 15.57 10.28 7.00
N GLY A 163 14.57 10.36 6.12
CA GLY A 163 13.16 10.47 6.49
C GLY A 163 12.56 11.88 6.54
N ILE A 164 13.36 12.95 6.44
CA ILE A 164 12.82 14.34 6.50
C ILE A 164 12.17 14.81 5.19
N THR A 165 12.49 14.20 4.05
CA THR A 165 11.85 14.48 2.75
C THR A 165 10.96 13.32 2.34
N SER A 166 9.70 13.62 2.07
CA SER A 166 8.67 12.67 1.61
C SER A 166 7.51 13.46 0.99
N GLN A 167 6.66 12.79 0.19
CA GLN A 167 5.45 13.43 -0.32
C GLN A 167 4.53 13.92 0.83
N ALA A 168 4.47 13.15 1.93
CA ALA A 168 3.69 13.53 3.10
C ALA A 168 4.24 14.80 3.75
N ASN A 169 5.55 14.91 3.98
CA ASN A 169 6.14 16.11 4.58
C ASN A 169 6.04 17.32 3.65
N GLN A 170 6.16 17.14 2.34
CA GLN A 170 5.86 18.19 1.36
C GLN A 170 4.42 18.70 1.51
N ALA A 171 3.43 17.80 1.56
CA ALA A 171 2.02 18.16 1.70
C ALA A 171 1.74 18.86 3.03
N LYS A 172 2.26 18.33 4.15
CA LYS A 172 2.17 18.96 5.47
C LYS A 172 2.76 20.37 5.46
N TRP A 173 3.94 20.54 4.89
CA TRP A 173 4.61 21.83 4.79
C TRP A 173 3.78 22.83 3.98
N ILE A 174 3.21 22.41 2.85
CA ILE A 174 2.36 23.27 2.02
C ILE A 174 1.10 23.72 2.76
N LEU A 175 0.42 22.82 3.47
CA LEU A 175 -0.74 23.19 4.29
C LEU A 175 -0.36 24.20 5.39
N ARG A 176 0.72 23.94 6.11
CA ARG A 176 1.26 24.87 7.11
C ARG A 176 1.65 26.21 6.49
N ARG A 177 2.14 26.18 5.25
CA ARG A 177 2.53 27.37 4.51
C ARG A 177 1.34 28.23 4.15
N PHE A 178 0.26 27.64 3.64
CA PHE A 178 -0.98 28.38 3.40
C PHE A 178 -1.55 28.96 4.70
N ALA A 179 -1.55 28.20 5.79
CA ALA A 179 -1.96 28.73 7.09
C ALA A 179 -1.12 29.95 7.51
N THR A 180 0.19 29.92 7.28
CA THR A 180 1.09 31.04 7.59
C THR A 180 0.85 32.24 6.69
N ASP A 181 0.68 32.05 5.38
CA ASP A 181 0.51 33.14 4.42
C ASP A 181 -0.84 33.85 4.60
N PHE A 182 -1.90 33.10 4.88
CA PHE A 182 -3.21 33.67 5.19
C PHE A 182 -3.22 34.45 6.51
N ARG A 183 -2.57 33.94 7.56
CA ARG A 183 -2.35 34.69 8.82
C ARG A 183 -1.47 35.93 8.62
N GLY A 184 -0.68 35.96 7.55
CA GLY A 184 0.13 37.11 7.13
C GLY A 184 -0.60 38.11 6.24
N HIS A 185 -1.88 37.86 5.93
CA HIS A 185 -2.70 38.65 5.00
C HIS A 185 -2.04 38.86 3.64
N LEU A 186 -1.31 37.85 3.17
CA LEU A 186 -0.76 37.87 1.82
C LEU A 186 -1.88 37.64 0.81
N ALA A 187 -1.96 38.50 -0.19
CA ALA A 187 -3.01 38.43 -1.21
C ALA A 187 -2.86 37.19 -2.12
N ARG A 188 -1.64 36.65 -2.24
CA ARG A 188 -1.34 35.45 -3.04
C ARG A 188 -0.21 34.62 -2.44
N SER A 189 -0.30 33.31 -2.66
CA SER A 189 0.72 32.32 -2.34
C SER A 189 1.00 31.45 -3.57
N SER A 190 2.27 31.22 -3.87
CA SER A 190 2.77 30.54 -5.06
C SER A 190 3.83 29.51 -4.63
N ILE A 191 3.43 28.25 -4.71
CA ILE A 191 4.28 27.10 -4.37
C ILE A 191 5.11 26.71 -5.58
N PHE A 192 6.43 26.69 -5.39
CA PHE A 192 7.38 26.05 -6.28
C PHE A 192 7.29 24.53 -6.02
N GLN A 193 6.72 23.73 -6.92
CA GLN A 193 6.24 24.07 -8.27
C GLN A 193 5.10 23.12 -8.72
N ALA A 194 4.52 23.33 -9.90
CA ALA A 194 3.43 22.47 -10.40
C ALA A 194 3.88 21.02 -10.68
N VAL A 195 4.99 20.83 -11.38
CA VAL A 195 5.51 19.51 -11.82
C VAL A 195 6.97 19.39 -11.44
N ASP A 196 7.45 18.22 -11.01
CA ASP A 196 8.88 18.06 -10.75
C ASP A 196 9.71 18.34 -12.00
N ILE A 197 10.82 19.05 -11.81
CA ILE A 197 11.87 19.12 -12.82
C ILE A 197 12.68 17.82 -12.71
N VAL A 198 12.64 16.99 -13.75
CA VAL A 198 13.35 15.70 -13.76
C VAL A 198 14.60 15.70 -14.64
N ARG A 199 14.73 16.69 -15.52
CA ARG A 199 15.91 16.89 -16.37
C ARG A 199 16.85 17.90 -15.72
N GLY A 200 18.15 17.64 -15.81
CA GLY A 200 19.13 18.61 -15.32
C GLY A 200 19.03 19.95 -16.07
N TYR A 201 19.28 21.04 -15.37
CA TYR A 201 19.20 22.40 -15.92
C TYR A 201 20.42 23.24 -15.52
N LYS A 202 20.71 24.27 -16.32
CA LYS A 202 21.81 25.20 -16.06
C LYS A 202 21.37 26.27 -15.07
N MET A 203 22.21 26.51 -14.08
CA MET A 203 22.15 27.65 -13.15
C MET A 203 23.24 28.66 -13.54
N SER A 204 23.27 29.82 -12.88
CA SER A 204 24.19 30.93 -13.18
C SER A 204 25.67 30.50 -13.25
N HIS A 205 26.12 29.65 -12.31
CA HIS A 205 27.52 29.24 -12.17
C HIS A 205 27.74 27.71 -12.16
N THR A 206 26.68 26.91 -12.32
CA THR A 206 26.76 25.44 -12.27
C THR A 206 25.63 24.76 -13.06
N THR A 207 25.67 23.43 -13.18
CA THR A 207 24.58 22.64 -13.76
C THR A 207 23.98 21.74 -12.69
N GLN A 208 22.70 21.94 -12.39
CA GLN A 208 21.95 21.08 -11.50
C GLN A 208 21.59 19.79 -12.23
N ARG A 209 22.36 18.72 -12.01
CA ARG A 209 22.13 17.41 -12.66
C ARG A 209 20.92 16.67 -12.10
N TRP A 210 20.67 16.82 -10.81
CA TRP A 210 19.61 16.10 -10.08
C TRP A 210 18.73 17.09 -9.33
N PRO A 211 17.70 17.68 -9.95
CA PRO A 211 16.84 18.65 -9.29
C PRO A 211 16.07 18.04 -8.12
N ALA A 212 15.77 18.86 -7.11
CA ALA A 212 14.88 18.48 -6.03
C ALA A 212 13.43 18.37 -6.52
N ARG A 213 12.66 17.45 -5.94
CA ARG A 213 11.30 17.13 -6.35
C ARG A 213 10.26 17.98 -5.62
N HIS A 214 10.13 19.22 -6.07
CA HIS A 214 9.23 20.23 -5.51
C HIS A 214 7.80 20.22 -6.10
N GLY A 215 7.56 19.45 -7.16
CA GLY A 215 6.30 19.38 -7.88
C GLY A 215 5.14 18.91 -7.02
N LEU A 216 3.95 19.48 -7.23
CA LEU A 216 2.66 18.90 -6.83
C LEU A 216 2.31 17.66 -7.67
N ILE A 217 2.90 17.57 -8.85
CA ILE A 217 2.81 16.47 -9.80
C ILE A 217 4.21 15.87 -9.97
N ASP A 218 4.30 14.54 -9.99
CA ASP A 218 5.55 13.84 -10.28
C ASP A 218 5.97 14.08 -11.73
N GLY A 219 7.22 14.49 -11.94
CA GLY A 219 7.70 14.88 -13.27
C GLY A 219 8.14 13.72 -14.17
N PHE A 220 8.22 12.50 -13.65
CA PHE A 220 8.47 11.30 -14.45
C PHE A 220 7.16 10.68 -14.92
N THR A 221 6.16 10.58 -14.05
CA THR A 221 4.89 9.88 -14.31
C THR A 221 3.72 10.80 -14.60
N TYR A 222 3.83 12.10 -14.31
CA TYR A 222 2.74 13.07 -14.35
C TYR A 222 1.55 12.72 -13.45
N THR A 223 1.78 11.90 -12.41
CA THR A 223 0.77 11.57 -11.41
C THR A 223 0.74 12.63 -10.31
N ARG A 224 -0.46 12.90 -9.77
CA ARG A 224 -0.66 13.82 -8.65
C ARG A 224 0.01 13.28 -7.39
N LYS A 225 0.75 14.11 -6.68
CA LYS A 225 1.34 13.78 -5.38
C LYS A 225 0.39 14.08 -4.22
N ALA A 226 0.72 13.64 -3.01
CA ALA A 226 -0.02 13.97 -1.79
C ALA A 226 -0.29 15.49 -1.63
N ALA A 227 0.69 16.33 -2.00
CA ALA A 227 0.57 17.77 -1.93
C ALA A 227 -0.51 18.36 -2.85
N TRP A 228 -0.77 17.74 -4.00
CA TRP A 228 -1.87 18.14 -4.89
C TRP A 228 -3.22 17.98 -4.19
N TRP A 229 -3.43 16.82 -3.56
CA TRP A 229 -4.68 16.52 -2.86
C TRP A 229 -4.86 17.39 -1.63
N ALA A 230 -3.80 17.58 -0.84
CA ALA A 230 -3.81 18.48 0.31
C ALA A 230 -4.17 19.92 -0.09
N MET A 231 -3.61 20.44 -1.19
CA MET A 231 -3.99 21.74 -1.74
C MET A 231 -5.47 21.75 -2.21
N GLY A 232 -5.95 20.65 -2.79
CA GLY A 232 -7.36 20.49 -3.15
C GLY A 232 -8.29 20.56 -1.93
N HIS A 233 -7.96 19.86 -0.84
CA HIS A 233 -8.73 19.91 0.41
C HIS A 233 -8.69 21.29 1.04
N TRP A 234 -7.53 21.94 1.07
CA TRP A 234 -7.41 23.34 1.50
C TRP A 234 -8.38 24.23 0.73
N ASN A 235 -8.34 24.17 -0.61
CA ASN A 235 -9.19 24.98 -1.46
C ASN A 235 -10.68 24.69 -1.23
N ALA A 236 -11.06 23.43 -1.03
CA ALA A 236 -12.45 23.05 -0.79
C ALA A 236 -12.99 23.57 0.56
N VAL A 237 -12.15 23.59 1.60
CA VAL A 237 -12.56 23.94 2.97
C VAL A 237 -12.41 25.44 3.26
N MET A 238 -11.38 26.07 2.70
CA MET A 238 -10.96 27.44 3.03
C MET A 238 -11.39 28.46 1.97
N ALA A 239 -12.04 28.05 0.87
CA ALA A 239 -12.48 28.96 -0.18
C ALA A 239 -13.36 30.10 0.37
N GLY A 240 -13.07 31.33 -0.05
CA GLY A 240 -13.84 32.51 0.34
C GLY A 240 -13.74 32.86 1.83
N THR A 241 -12.69 32.39 2.52
CA THR A 241 -12.45 32.71 3.93
C THR A 241 -11.22 33.60 4.10
N GLU A 242 -11.26 34.43 5.15
CA GLU A 242 -10.16 35.30 5.58
C GLU A 242 -9.81 35.00 7.05
N CYS A 243 -8.55 35.18 7.42
CA CYS A 243 -8.10 35.02 8.80
C CYS A 243 -8.59 36.20 9.66
N ASP A 244 -9.18 35.92 10.82
CA ASP A 244 -9.60 36.92 11.80
C ASP A 244 -8.59 36.98 12.96
N ASP A 245 -7.72 38.00 12.94
CA ASP A 245 -6.69 38.21 13.95
C ASP A 245 -7.25 38.62 15.32
N ALA A 246 -8.48 39.15 15.38
CA ALA A 246 -9.10 39.57 16.63
C ALA A 246 -9.69 38.39 17.42
N ALA A 247 -10.01 37.29 16.72
CA ALA A 247 -10.59 36.10 17.32
C ALA A 247 -9.52 35.27 18.05
N LYS A 248 -9.80 34.93 19.32
CA LYS A 248 -8.90 34.13 20.15
C LYS A 248 -9.27 32.65 20.11
N VAL A 249 -8.29 31.81 19.79
CA VAL A 249 -8.38 30.35 19.87
C VAL A 249 -7.36 29.84 20.87
N ASP A 250 -7.82 29.23 21.96
CA ASP A 250 -6.93 28.54 22.89
C ASP A 250 -6.84 27.07 22.52
N VAL A 251 -5.65 26.61 22.15
CA VAL A 251 -5.40 25.21 21.78
C VAL A 251 -4.47 24.59 22.82
N GLU A 252 -4.96 23.62 23.58
CA GLU A 252 -4.19 22.88 24.56
C GLU A 252 -3.95 21.45 24.07
N SER A 253 -2.69 21.04 23.90
CA SER A 253 -2.35 19.66 23.58
C SER A 253 -2.32 18.78 24.84
N GLY A 254 -2.79 17.53 24.71
CA GLY A 254 -2.87 16.55 25.80
C GLY A 254 -1.55 15.91 26.23
N CYS A 255 -0.39 16.48 25.87
CA CYS A 255 0.91 15.90 26.21
C CYS A 255 1.34 16.23 27.65
N ALA A 256 1.82 15.23 28.39
CA ALA A 256 2.46 15.43 29.70
C ALA A 256 3.84 16.10 29.62
N ALA A 257 4.50 16.07 28.44
CA ALA A 257 5.79 16.72 28.19
C ALA A 257 5.61 18.13 27.58
N LYS A 258 4.86 19.01 28.26
CA LYS A 258 4.56 20.37 27.79
C LYS A 258 5.80 21.22 27.45
N ASP A 259 6.95 20.89 28.04
CA ASP A 259 8.19 21.65 27.89
C ASP A 259 9.03 21.24 26.65
N ALA A 260 8.67 20.15 25.96
CA ALA A 260 9.44 19.59 24.84
C ALA A 260 8.83 19.81 23.45
N LEU A 261 7.59 20.31 23.36
CA LEU A 261 6.87 20.54 22.09
C LEU A 261 6.59 22.03 21.88
N PRO A 262 6.55 22.51 20.62
CA PRO A 262 6.17 23.89 20.34
C PRO A 262 4.71 24.15 20.74
N GLN A 263 4.40 25.41 21.02
CA GLN A 263 3.02 25.83 21.28
C GLN A 263 2.15 25.54 20.05
N PRO A 264 0.94 24.96 20.24
CA PRO A 264 0.00 24.80 19.15
C PRO A 264 -0.36 26.14 18.51
N ILE A 265 -0.57 26.13 17.20
CA ILE A 265 -1.11 27.26 16.45
C ILE A 265 -2.60 27.03 16.30
N GLY A 266 -3.39 28.08 16.56
CA GLY A 266 -4.84 28.12 16.36
C GLY A 266 -5.26 29.47 15.78
N CYS A 267 -6.19 29.46 14.83
CA CYS A 267 -6.76 30.69 14.26
C CYS A 267 -8.18 30.48 13.76
N VAL A 268 -8.94 31.58 13.72
CA VAL A 268 -10.30 31.60 13.18
C VAL A 268 -10.27 32.16 11.77
N PHE A 269 -10.96 31.47 10.87
CA PHE A 269 -11.24 31.92 9.53
C PHE A 269 -12.72 32.19 9.36
N ARG A 270 -13.06 33.32 8.73
CA ARG A 270 -14.44 33.72 8.46
C ARG A 270 -14.70 33.79 6.96
N GLY A 271 -15.81 33.21 6.54
CA GLY A 271 -16.35 33.34 5.20
C GLY A 271 -17.85 33.64 5.25
N SER A 272 -18.42 34.02 4.11
CA SER A 272 -19.86 34.31 3.98
C SER A 272 -20.77 33.14 4.37
N ASP A 273 -20.23 31.92 4.38
CA ASP A 273 -20.91 30.67 4.67
C ASP A 273 -20.57 30.09 6.06
N GLY A 274 -19.73 30.74 6.86
CA GLY A 274 -19.51 30.37 8.26
C GLY A 274 -18.08 30.53 8.79
N VAL A 275 -17.85 29.94 9.97
CA VAL A 275 -16.59 30.00 10.70
C VAL A 275 -15.83 28.67 10.58
N ARG A 276 -14.51 28.75 10.42
CA ARG A 276 -13.58 27.61 10.48
C ARG A 276 -12.52 27.89 11.52
N ILE A 277 -12.18 26.89 12.32
CA ILE A 277 -11.12 27.01 13.32
C ILE A 277 -10.01 26.05 12.90
N LEU A 278 -8.90 26.62 12.44
CA LEU A 278 -7.72 25.86 12.04
C LEU A 278 -6.80 25.73 13.24
N TYR A 279 -6.28 24.52 13.48
CA TYR A 279 -5.30 24.29 14.54
C TYR A 279 -4.33 23.15 14.22
N TYR A 280 -3.11 23.21 14.76
CA TYR A 280 -2.06 22.18 14.62
C TYR A 280 -0.84 22.44 15.50
N LEU A 281 0.11 21.50 15.53
CA LEU A 281 1.43 21.64 16.17
C LEU A 281 2.53 21.90 15.11
N PRO A 282 3.29 23.01 15.19
CA PRO A 282 4.33 23.33 14.20
C PRO A 282 5.66 22.61 14.50
N VAL A 283 5.62 21.28 14.61
CA VAL A 283 6.80 20.44 14.91
C VAL A 283 7.72 20.35 13.68
N GLU A 284 9.02 20.54 13.86
CA GLU A 284 10.02 20.34 12.79
C GLU A 284 10.04 18.87 12.35
N PHE A 285 10.24 18.59 11.06
CA PHE A 285 10.17 17.21 10.55
C PHE A 285 11.32 16.29 10.99
N ASP A 286 12.41 16.83 11.55
CA ASP A 286 13.49 16.06 12.17
C ASP A 286 13.23 15.78 13.67
N ALA A 287 12.36 16.54 14.32
CA ALA A 287 11.82 16.23 15.63
C ALA A 287 10.68 15.21 15.46
N GLN A 288 10.83 14.01 16.03
CA GLN A 288 9.79 12.98 15.91
C GLN A 288 8.47 13.49 16.50
N PHE A 289 7.43 13.62 15.66
CA PHE A 289 6.08 13.85 16.14
C PHE A 289 5.62 12.60 16.92
N PRO A 290 5.17 12.71 18.18
CA PRO A 290 4.87 11.55 19.03
C PRO A 290 3.73 10.65 18.54
N GLY A 291 2.99 11.06 17.50
CA GLY A 291 1.86 10.31 16.95
C GLY A 291 0.53 10.76 17.55
N ALA A 292 -0.41 9.82 17.72
CA ALA A 292 -1.79 10.09 18.12
C ALA A 292 -1.87 10.91 19.43
N MET A 293 -2.22 12.19 19.29
CA MET A 293 -2.39 13.13 20.39
C MET A 293 -3.75 13.78 20.28
N THR A 294 -4.33 14.13 21.43
CA THR A 294 -5.56 14.89 21.51
C THR A 294 -5.30 16.35 21.89
N ALA A 295 -6.24 17.22 21.57
CA ALA A 295 -6.25 18.61 21.98
C ALA A 295 -7.63 19.04 22.48
N ARG A 296 -7.61 20.09 23.29
CA ARG A 296 -8.77 20.89 23.66
C ARG A 296 -8.68 22.22 22.92
N VAL A 297 -9.72 22.56 22.17
CA VAL A 297 -9.81 23.82 21.41
C VAL A 297 -10.93 24.66 22.00
N THR A 298 -10.60 25.84 22.51
CA THR A 298 -11.56 26.75 23.14
C THR A 298 -11.68 28.04 22.33
N VAL A 299 -12.92 28.41 21.99
CA VAL A 299 -13.26 29.62 21.25
C VAL A 299 -14.43 30.36 21.92
N SER A 300 -14.72 31.57 21.47
CA SER A 300 -15.94 32.27 21.88
C SER A 300 -17.18 31.52 21.37
N ALA A 301 -18.32 31.62 22.06
CA ALA A 301 -19.55 30.99 21.62
C ALA A 301 -20.03 31.48 20.23
N ALA A 302 -19.65 32.70 19.83
CA ALA A 302 -19.97 33.24 18.50
C ALA A 302 -19.13 32.60 17.38
N ASP A 303 -17.98 32.04 17.72
CA ASP A 303 -17.04 31.43 16.76
C ASP A 303 -17.17 29.91 16.70
N ALA A 304 -17.97 29.31 17.58
CA ALA A 304 -18.11 27.87 17.71
C ALA A 304 -19.10 27.30 16.68
N PRO A 305 -18.69 26.38 15.80
CA PRO A 305 -19.62 25.62 14.97
C PRO A 305 -20.61 24.84 15.85
N ASN A 306 -21.85 24.68 15.36
CA ASN A 306 -22.91 24.01 16.12
C ASN A 306 -22.90 22.50 15.89
N ASP A 307 -23.02 22.04 14.65
CA ASP A 307 -22.76 20.64 14.24
C ASP A 307 -21.31 20.54 13.74
N ALA A 308 -20.39 20.58 14.71
CA ALA A 308 -18.97 20.64 14.46
C ALA A 308 -18.41 19.29 13.99
N VAL A 309 -17.56 19.34 12.97
CA VAL A 309 -16.73 18.23 12.49
C VAL A 309 -15.28 18.67 12.37
N VAL A 310 -14.34 17.73 12.52
CA VAL A 310 -12.93 17.95 12.22
C VAL A 310 -12.61 17.44 10.83
N VAL A 311 -12.02 18.29 10.00
CA VAL A 311 -11.54 17.96 8.66
C VAL A 311 -10.02 17.80 8.70
N ASP A 312 -9.55 16.62 8.29
CA ASP A 312 -8.13 16.34 8.05
C ASP A 312 -7.74 16.86 6.66
N LEU A 313 -7.05 18.00 6.60
CA LEU A 313 -6.67 18.62 5.33
C LEU A 313 -5.60 17.83 4.57
N LEU A 314 -4.84 16.96 5.24
CA LEU A 314 -3.85 16.12 4.59
C LEU A 314 -4.51 14.93 3.88
N ARG A 315 -5.51 14.31 4.51
CA ARG A 315 -6.14 13.06 4.03
C ARG A 315 -7.52 13.22 3.42
N GLY A 316 -8.22 14.31 3.70
CA GLY A 316 -9.59 14.57 3.26
C GLY A 316 -10.67 13.92 4.12
N GLY A 317 -10.30 13.29 5.24
CA GLY A 317 -11.24 12.68 6.17
C GLY A 317 -12.03 13.72 6.98
N VAL A 318 -13.28 13.40 7.29
CA VAL A 318 -14.16 14.23 8.13
C VAL A 318 -14.61 13.39 9.32
N TYR A 319 -14.38 13.90 10.53
CA TYR A 319 -14.57 13.18 11.78
C TYR A 319 -15.57 13.90 12.67
N ASP A 320 -16.44 13.13 13.32
CA ASP A 320 -17.39 13.67 14.28
C ASP A 320 -16.70 14.19 15.53
N VAL A 321 -17.23 15.29 16.06
CA VAL A 321 -16.76 15.86 17.33
C VAL A 321 -17.65 15.36 18.45
N THR A 322 -17.09 14.58 19.35
CA THR A 322 -17.83 13.93 20.45
C THR A 322 -17.84 14.75 21.74
N GLY A 323 -16.87 15.65 21.91
CA GLY A 323 -16.68 16.46 23.11
C GLY A 323 -16.98 17.94 22.88
N ARG A 324 -18.01 18.48 23.54
CA ARG A 324 -18.36 19.91 23.52
C ARG A 324 -18.82 20.37 24.89
N VAL A 325 -18.14 21.36 25.46
CA VAL A 325 -18.46 21.96 26.76
C VAL A 325 -18.71 23.45 26.56
N VAL A 326 -19.85 23.94 27.02
CA VAL A 326 -20.20 25.38 26.99
C VAL A 326 -20.10 25.93 28.41
N LYS A 327 -19.26 26.93 28.62
CA LYS A 327 -19.08 27.57 29.93
C LYS A 327 -18.64 29.02 29.77
N ASP A 328 -19.24 29.93 30.53
CA ASP A 328 -18.86 31.35 30.61
C ASP A 328 -18.74 32.06 29.24
N GLY A 329 -19.68 31.78 28.32
CA GLY A 329 -19.68 32.37 26.96
C GLY A 329 -18.61 31.83 26.01
N ARG A 330 -17.90 30.76 26.40
CA ARG A 330 -16.92 30.04 25.59
C ARG A 330 -17.37 28.62 25.32
N VAL A 331 -16.90 28.06 24.21
CA VAL A 331 -17.11 26.67 23.84
C VAL A 331 -15.76 25.99 23.75
N THR A 332 -15.59 24.92 24.52
CA THR A 332 -14.42 24.05 24.48
C THR A 332 -14.79 22.74 23.82
N PHE A 333 -14.13 22.43 22.72
CA PHE A 333 -14.18 21.12 22.09
C PHE A 333 -13.06 20.25 22.66
N THR A 334 -13.39 19.04 23.11
CA THR A 334 -12.44 18.13 23.76
C THR A 334 -12.16 16.92 22.89
N ASP A 335 -11.05 16.22 23.21
CA ASP A 335 -10.68 14.96 22.57
C ASP A 335 -10.50 15.06 21.05
N LEU A 336 -10.21 16.28 20.57
CA LEU A 336 -9.96 16.53 19.15
C LEU A 336 -8.59 15.99 18.75
N PRO A 337 -8.40 15.41 17.56
CA PRO A 337 -7.06 15.06 17.10
C PRO A 337 -6.22 16.32 16.93
N ILE A 338 -4.95 16.27 17.34
CA ILE A 338 -3.95 17.28 16.98
C ILE A 338 -2.80 16.64 16.23
N THR A 339 -2.37 17.31 15.18
CA THR A 339 -1.44 16.81 14.17
C THR A 339 -0.31 17.78 13.95
N ASP A 340 0.75 17.30 13.31
CA ASP A 340 1.84 18.13 12.79
C ASP A 340 1.48 18.76 11.44
N TYR A 341 0.22 19.09 11.21
CA TYR A 341 -0.28 19.80 10.02
C TYR A 341 -1.69 20.32 10.31
N PRO A 342 -2.15 21.36 9.60
CA PRO A 342 -3.46 21.93 9.79
C PRO A 342 -4.60 20.92 9.72
N VAL A 343 -5.42 20.90 10.76
CA VAL A 343 -6.78 20.34 10.76
C VAL A 343 -7.77 21.47 11.00
N VAL A 344 -9.02 21.29 10.54
CA VAL A 344 -10.03 22.34 10.58
C VAL A 344 -11.29 21.86 11.27
N LEU A 345 -11.69 22.55 12.33
CA LEU A 345 -13.01 22.40 12.93
C LEU A 345 -13.99 23.31 12.17
N ALA A 346 -15.04 22.73 11.59
CA ALA A 346 -16.01 23.44 10.76
C ALA A 346 -17.44 22.92 10.97
N GLU A 347 -18.42 23.71 10.49
CA GLU A 347 -19.83 23.34 10.48
C GLU A 347 -20.08 22.30 9.38
N ARG A 348 -20.62 21.12 9.72
CA ARG A 348 -20.81 19.99 8.80
C ARG A 348 -21.57 20.39 7.54
N GLY A 349 -22.69 21.10 7.71
CA GLY A 349 -23.58 21.50 6.62
C GLY A 349 -23.00 22.53 5.66
N ARG A 350 -21.79 23.06 5.94
CA ARG A 350 -21.09 24.05 5.10
C ARG A 350 -19.93 23.45 4.32
N LEU A 351 -19.57 22.20 4.61
CA LEU A 351 -18.56 21.50 3.87
C LEU A 351 -19.18 20.89 2.61
N PRO A 352 -18.47 20.91 1.47
CA PRO A 352 -18.89 20.22 0.25
C PRO A 352 -18.67 18.70 0.41
N LEU A 353 -19.39 18.10 1.36
CA LEU A 353 -19.33 16.68 1.65
C LEU A 353 -19.96 15.93 0.48
N GLN A 354 -19.19 15.06 -0.14
CA GLN A 354 -19.79 14.02 -0.96
C GLN A 354 -20.44 13.03 0.01
N SER A 355 -21.77 13.07 0.14
CA SER A 355 -22.49 11.88 0.58
C SER A 355 -22.10 10.76 -0.39
N GLU A 356 -21.71 9.58 0.09
CA GLU A 356 -21.37 8.44 -0.76
C GLU A 356 -22.59 7.94 -1.58
N ALA A 357 -23.04 8.72 -2.54
CA ALA A 357 -23.69 8.28 -3.75
C ALA A 357 -22.61 8.35 -4.84
N LEU A 358 -21.91 7.22 -5.00
CA LEU A 358 -20.87 7.02 -6.00
C LEU A 358 -21.39 7.41 -7.39
N SER A 359 -20.98 8.58 -7.90
CA SER A 359 -21.12 8.88 -9.31
C SER A 359 -20.08 8.05 -10.08
N VAL A 360 -20.55 7.04 -10.80
CA VAL A 360 -19.74 6.24 -11.72
C VAL A 360 -19.34 7.14 -12.89
N THR A 361 -18.10 7.61 -12.90
CA THR A 361 -17.52 8.19 -14.12
C THR A 361 -17.03 7.04 -14.98
N SER A 362 -17.67 6.84 -16.14
CA SER A 362 -17.19 5.89 -17.14
C SER A 362 -15.81 6.34 -17.64
N VAL A 363 -14.76 5.59 -17.29
CA VAL A 363 -13.46 5.73 -17.95
C VAL A 363 -13.51 4.87 -19.22
N THR A 364 -13.92 5.46 -20.33
CA THR A 364 -13.62 4.87 -21.65
C THR A 364 -12.15 5.13 -21.93
N ASN A 365 -11.32 4.08 -21.94
CA ASN A 365 -9.96 4.17 -22.46
C ASN A 365 -10.04 4.54 -23.95
N GLU A 366 -9.75 5.79 -24.30
CA GLU A 366 -9.58 6.24 -25.69
C GLU A 366 -8.26 5.75 -26.32
N LEU A 367 -7.47 4.96 -25.58
CA LEU A 367 -6.30 4.25 -26.10
C LEU A 367 -6.77 3.01 -26.87
N ASN A 368 -6.88 3.15 -28.20
CA ASN A 368 -7.23 2.15 -29.22
C ASN A 368 -8.70 2.12 -29.67
N ALA A 369 -9.19 3.24 -30.22
CA ALA A 369 -10.45 3.29 -30.96
C ALA A 369 -10.51 2.40 -32.24
N SER A 370 -9.47 1.64 -32.58
CA SER A 370 -9.38 0.90 -33.85
C SER A 370 -9.56 -0.62 -33.75
N ALA A 371 -9.81 -1.19 -32.56
CA ALA A 371 -10.00 -2.64 -32.42
C ALA A 371 -11.24 -2.95 -31.60
N GLN A 372 -12.41 -2.97 -32.25
CA GLN A 372 -13.56 -3.69 -31.73
C GLN A 372 -13.15 -5.17 -31.59
N PRO A 373 -13.29 -5.82 -30.41
CA PRO A 373 -13.01 -7.24 -30.28
C PRO A 373 -13.94 -8.02 -31.23
N ALA A 374 -13.40 -9.00 -31.94
CA ALA A 374 -14.16 -9.81 -32.89
C ALA A 374 -15.36 -10.55 -32.25
N ARG A 375 -15.39 -10.66 -30.91
CA ARG A 375 -16.47 -11.24 -30.11
C ARG A 375 -16.53 -10.59 -28.73
N ILE A 376 -17.73 -10.31 -28.25
CA ILE A 376 -17.97 -9.85 -26.87
C ILE A 376 -17.75 -11.03 -25.90
N PRO A 377 -16.90 -10.89 -24.85
CA PRO A 377 -16.74 -11.90 -23.82
C PRO A 377 -18.08 -12.33 -23.18
N GLN A 378 -18.26 -13.62 -22.98
CA GLN A 378 -19.39 -14.28 -22.33
C GLN A 378 -19.10 -14.61 -20.86
N GLY A 379 -17.82 -14.75 -20.49
CA GLY A 379 -17.39 -15.11 -19.13
C GLY A 379 -17.59 -16.60 -18.83
N ALA A 380 -17.84 -16.93 -17.57
CA ALA A 380 -17.87 -18.32 -17.10
C ALA A 380 -19.01 -19.20 -17.64
N GLY A 381 -20.08 -18.58 -18.17
CA GLY A 381 -21.33 -19.27 -18.49
C GLY A 381 -22.07 -19.74 -17.23
N GLU A 382 -23.24 -20.35 -17.44
CA GLU A 382 -24.00 -20.99 -16.36
C GLU A 382 -23.60 -22.46 -16.21
N PHE A 383 -23.37 -22.89 -14.98
CA PHE A 383 -23.16 -24.30 -14.63
C PHE A 383 -23.68 -24.59 -13.23
N GLN A 384 -24.04 -25.85 -12.97
CA GLN A 384 -24.61 -26.30 -11.71
C GLN A 384 -23.64 -27.17 -10.92
N VAL A 385 -23.57 -26.92 -9.61
CA VAL A 385 -22.93 -27.83 -8.65
C VAL A 385 -24.04 -28.63 -7.99
N GLU A 386 -24.09 -29.94 -8.26
CA GLU A 386 -25.09 -30.84 -7.65
C GLU A 386 -24.87 -30.93 -6.13
N ARG A 387 -25.97 -30.95 -5.37
CA ARG A 387 -25.96 -31.23 -3.93
C ARG A 387 -26.17 -32.73 -3.67
N PRO A 388 -25.88 -33.22 -2.44
CA PRO A 388 -26.23 -34.57 -2.02
C PRO A 388 -27.66 -34.94 -2.40
N ARG A 389 -27.82 -36.08 -3.05
CA ARG A 389 -29.15 -36.63 -3.36
C ARG A 389 -29.77 -37.17 -2.06
N PRO A 390 -31.06 -36.97 -1.81
CA PRO A 390 -31.72 -37.58 -0.65
C PRO A 390 -31.60 -39.11 -0.70
N HIS A 391 -31.13 -39.72 0.38
CA HIS A 391 -31.11 -41.17 0.57
C HIS A 391 -31.32 -41.52 2.05
N ALA A 392 -31.71 -42.77 2.34
CA ALA A 392 -32.06 -43.24 3.69
C ALA A 392 -30.83 -43.57 4.59
N GLY A 393 -29.65 -43.05 4.25
CA GLY A 393 -28.43 -43.29 5.02
C GLY A 393 -28.50 -42.64 6.42
N PRO A 394 -27.92 -43.27 7.45
CA PRO A 394 -28.00 -42.75 8.81
C PRO A 394 -27.33 -41.38 8.97
N VAL A 395 -27.78 -40.63 9.98
CA VAL A 395 -27.11 -39.43 10.49
C VAL A 395 -26.23 -39.86 11.66
N VAL A 396 -24.92 -39.67 11.53
CA VAL A 396 -23.92 -40.06 12.52
C VAL A 396 -23.54 -38.86 13.37
N ARG A 397 -23.37 -39.03 14.69
CA ARG A 397 -22.89 -37.97 15.59
C ARG A 397 -21.42 -38.16 15.89
N ALA A 398 -20.62 -37.11 15.73
CA ALA A 398 -19.18 -37.16 16.01
C ALA A 398 -18.87 -37.51 17.47
N ALA A 399 -19.72 -37.07 18.42
CA ALA A 399 -19.57 -37.34 19.85
C ALA A 399 -19.51 -38.84 20.18
N ASP A 400 -20.24 -39.68 19.43
CA ASP A 400 -20.26 -41.14 19.62
C ASP A 400 -18.89 -41.79 19.32
N PHE A 401 -17.98 -41.06 18.68
CA PHE A 401 -16.64 -41.50 18.31
C PHE A 401 -15.54 -40.79 19.11
N GLY A 402 -15.89 -40.08 20.20
CA GLY A 402 -14.96 -39.42 21.10
C GLY A 402 -14.58 -37.98 20.71
N PHE A 403 -15.38 -37.33 19.86
CA PHE A 403 -15.25 -35.90 19.59
C PHE A 403 -15.74 -35.09 20.80
N SER A 404 -14.86 -34.31 21.44
CA SER A 404 -15.13 -33.60 22.70
C SER A 404 -14.17 -32.42 22.91
N GLU A 405 -14.61 -31.36 23.58
CA GLU A 405 -13.76 -30.20 23.94
C GLU A 405 -12.63 -30.58 24.92
N THR A 406 -12.79 -31.68 25.67
CA THR A 406 -11.79 -32.22 26.60
C THR A 406 -10.78 -33.15 25.92
N ASN A 407 -10.99 -33.47 24.65
CA ASN A 407 -10.09 -34.31 23.87
C ASN A 407 -9.11 -33.44 23.10
N ASP A 408 -7.80 -33.72 23.18
CA ASP A 408 -6.78 -33.01 22.41
C ASP A 408 -6.49 -33.67 21.05
N GLN A 409 -7.13 -34.81 20.79
CA GLN A 409 -6.98 -35.64 19.59
C GLN A 409 -8.32 -35.77 18.82
N ASN A 410 -8.95 -34.62 18.50
CA ASN A 410 -10.23 -34.63 17.78
C ASN A 410 -10.10 -35.01 16.31
N VAL A 411 -8.93 -34.90 15.66
CA VAL A 411 -8.75 -35.37 14.28
C VAL A 411 -8.94 -36.88 14.21
N THR A 412 -8.37 -37.60 15.18
CA THR A 412 -8.48 -39.06 15.29
C THR A 412 -9.91 -39.49 15.56
N ALA A 413 -10.62 -38.77 16.44
CA ALA A 413 -12.03 -39.04 16.71
C ALA A 413 -12.92 -38.83 15.47
N LEU A 414 -12.74 -37.71 14.76
CA LEU A 414 -13.46 -37.43 13.53
C LEU A 414 -13.09 -38.43 12.42
N GLY A 415 -11.83 -38.86 12.34
CA GLY A 415 -11.40 -39.92 11.43
C GLY A 415 -12.15 -41.24 11.63
N ARG A 416 -12.36 -41.66 12.89
CA ARG A 416 -13.18 -42.83 13.21
C ARG A 416 -14.64 -42.63 12.79
N ALA A 417 -15.22 -41.46 13.07
CA ALA A 417 -16.59 -41.15 12.67
C ALA A 417 -16.77 -41.18 11.15
N LEU A 418 -15.83 -40.63 10.39
CA LEU A 418 -15.85 -40.64 8.92
C LEU A 418 -15.63 -42.03 8.33
N ALA A 419 -14.75 -42.84 8.92
CA ALA A 419 -14.60 -44.24 8.54
C ALA A 419 -15.91 -45.02 8.74
N HIS A 420 -16.61 -44.79 9.85
CA HIS A 420 -17.93 -45.36 10.09
C HIS A 420 -18.99 -44.83 9.11
N CYS A 421 -19.02 -43.52 8.83
CA CYS A 421 -19.94 -42.95 7.86
C CYS A 421 -19.82 -43.63 6.50
N ARG A 422 -18.59 -43.89 6.07
CA ARG A 422 -18.30 -44.57 4.80
C ARG A 422 -18.76 -46.01 4.80
N SER A 423 -18.49 -46.77 5.86
CA SER A 423 -18.90 -48.17 5.94
C SER A 423 -20.43 -48.34 6.09
N ALA A 424 -21.08 -47.40 6.76
CA ALA A 424 -22.53 -47.42 7.01
C ALA A 424 -23.35 -46.78 5.89
N GLY A 425 -22.73 -46.17 4.87
CA GLY A 425 -23.44 -45.39 3.85
C GLY A 425 -24.23 -44.23 4.45
N ALA A 426 -23.66 -43.55 5.44
CA ALA A 426 -24.28 -42.43 6.14
C ALA A 426 -24.59 -41.28 5.18
N SER A 427 -25.69 -40.57 5.42
CA SER A 427 -26.03 -39.36 4.67
C SER A 427 -25.36 -38.11 5.26
N ARG A 428 -25.00 -38.15 6.55
CA ARG A 428 -24.46 -37.00 7.27
C ARG A 428 -23.61 -37.40 8.46
N LEU A 429 -22.54 -36.63 8.71
CA LEU A 429 -21.86 -36.55 10.02
C LEU A 429 -22.16 -35.19 10.66
N GLU A 430 -22.71 -35.20 11.87
CA GLU A 430 -22.99 -34.00 12.66
C GLU A 430 -21.97 -33.81 13.77
N LEU A 431 -21.38 -32.62 13.83
CA LEU A 431 -20.60 -32.14 14.96
C LEU A 431 -21.54 -31.39 15.93
N THR A 432 -20.96 -30.89 17.01
CA THR A 432 -21.62 -30.01 17.98
C THR A 432 -20.89 -28.67 18.04
N PRO A 433 -21.60 -27.54 18.29
CA PRO A 433 -20.95 -26.27 18.55
C PRO A 433 -20.00 -26.39 19.73
N GLY A 434 -18.81 -25.80 19.62
CA GLY A 434 -17.78 -25.88 20.65
C GLY A 434 -16.40 -25.54 20.13
N THR A 435 -15.39 -25.56 21.01
CA THR A 435 -13.98 -25.39 20.65
C THR A 435 -13.21 -26.68 20.88
N TYR A 436 -12.61 -27.22 19.83
CA TYR A 436 -12.03 -28.55 19.79
C TYR A 436 -10.56 -28.50 19.40
N ARG A 437 -9.70 -29.09 20.23
CA ARG A 437 -8.26 -29.17 19.94
C ARG A 437 -7.98 -30.32 18.97
N CYS A 438 -7.19 -30.02 17.95
CA CYS A 438 -6.72 -30.91 16.90
C CYS A 438 -5.18 -30.91 16.91
N PHE A 439 -4.59 -31.45 17.98
CA PHE A 439 -3.16 -31.35 18.27
C PHE A 439 -2.36 -32.59 17.85
N GLU A 440 -2.95 -33.44 17.01
CA GLU A 440 -2.22 -34.51 16.34
C GLU A 440 -1.05 -33.95 15.51
N PRO A 441 0.19 -34.40 15.75
CA PRO A 441 1.38 -33.77 15.17
C PRO A 441 1.60 -34.08 13.69
N ASP A 442 1.03 -35.18 13.19
CA ASP A 442 1.38 -35.79 11.89
C ASP A 442 0.28 -35.71 10.83
N ARG A 443 -0.94 -35.27 11.17
CA ARG A 443 -2.09 -35.33 10.25
C ARG A 443 -3.15 -34.27 10.50
N GLY A 444 -3.90 -33.93 9.46
CA GLY A 444 -5.15 -33.18 9.57
C GLY A 444 -6.39 -34.07 9.38
N LEU A 445 -7.57 -33.44 9.34
CA LEU A 445 -8.82 -34.13 9.10
C LEU A 445 -8.97 -34.48 7.62
N VAL A 446 -9.24 -35.75 7.31
CA VAL A 446 -9.42 -36.22 5.93
C VAL A 446 -10.85 -36.72 5.70
N LEU A 447 -11.57 -36.03 4.84
CA LEU A 447 -12.85 -36.43 4.26
C LEU A 447 -12.61 -37.01 2.87
N ALA A 448 -12.44 -38.32 2.78
CA ALA A 448 -12.18 -39.01 1.51
C ALA A 448 -13.37 -39.84 1.02
N ASP A 449 -13.43 -40.16 -0.27
CA ASP A 449 -14.25 -41.19 -0.95
C ASP A 449 -15.67 -41.40 -0.39
N LEU A 450 -16.41 -40.29 -0.28
CA LEU A 450 -17.83 -40.28 0.10
C LEU A 450 -18.68 -39.79 -1.07
N SER A 451 -19.93 -40.23 -1.13
CA SER A 451 -20.89 -39.81 -2.14
C SER A 451 -22.22 -39.45 -1.50
N ASP A 452 -22.86 -38.38 -1.99
CA ASP A 452 -24.15 -37.91 -1.48
C ASP A 452 -24.14 -37.61 0.02
N PHE A 453 -23.04 -37.01 0.51
CA PHE A 453 -22.76 -36.88 1.94
C PHE A 453 -22.67 -35.43 2.42
N THR A 454 -23.06 -35.17 3.67
CA THR A 454 -22.88 -33.87 4.33
C THR A 454 -22.03 -33.98 5.59
N LEU A 455 -20.95 -33.20 5.68
CA LEU A 455 -20.28 -32.88 6.95
C LEU A 455 -20.89 -31.60 7.51
N ASP A 456 -21.65 -31.72 8.59
CA ASP A 456 -22.36 -30.61 9.24
C ASP A 456 -21.65 -30.20 10.54
N GLY A 457 -20.85 -29.15 10.44
CA GLY A 457 -20.01 -28.67 11.53
C GLY A 457 -20.76 -27.98 12.67
N LYS A 458 -22.00 -27.51 12.42
CA LYS A 458 -22.81 -26.76 13.40
C LYS A 458 -22.02 -25.68 14.14
N ASP A 459 -21.24 -24.89 13.41
CA ASP A 459 -20.39 -23.79 13.91
C ASP A 459 -19.21 -24.23 14.80
N ALA A 460 -18.84 -25.51 14.83
CA ALA A 460 -17.68 -26.00 15.58
C ALA A 460 -16.38 -25.29 15.18
N LEU A 461 -15.57 -24.94 16.18
CA LEU A 461 -14.23 -24.39 16.03
C LEU A 461 -13.18 -25.47 16.24
N LEU A 462 -12.41 -25.79 15.19
CA LEU A 462 -11.28 -26.71 15.24
C LEU A 462 -9.96 -25.92 15.33
N VAL A 463 -9.21 -26.11 16.43
CA VAL A 463 -7.96 -25.40 16.71
C VAL A 463 -6.77 -26.34 16.52
N PHE A 464 -5.88 -26.01 15.59
CA PHE A 464 -4.76 -26.84 15.21
C PHE A 464 -3.44 -26.35 15.80
N ARG A 465 -2.55 -27.29 16.11
CA ARG A 465 -1.14 -27.04 16.45
C ARG A 465 -0.29 -28.19 15.95
N ARG A 466 0.59 -27.91 14.99
CA ARG A 466 1.41 -28.96 14.34
C ARG A 466 2.86 -28.50 14.13
N PRO A 467 3.86 -29.36 14.39
CA PRO A 467 5.26 -29.03 14.12
C PRO A 467 5.50 -28.87 12.60
N PRO A 468 6.48 -28.04 12.20
CA PRO A 468 6.89 -27.97 10.81
C PRO A 468 7.64 -29.25 10.39
N ARG A 469 7.49 -29.67 9.12
CA ARG A 469 8.38 -30.65 8.50
C ARG A 469 9.77 -30.06 8.34
N GLN A 470 10.82 -30.87 8.50
CA GLN A 470 12.19 -30.47 8.23
C GLN A 470 12.56 -30.76 6.78
N MET A 471 13.48 -29.96 6.22
CA MET A 471 14.12 -30.22 4.92
C MET A 471 13.17 -30.25 3.72
N THR A 472 12.16 -29.39 3.70
CA THR A 472 11.23 -29.25 2.57
C THR A 472 11.74 -28.26 1.51
N THR A 473 11.24 -28.41 0.28
CA THR A 473 11.42 -27.44 -0.81
C THR A 473 10.22 -26.50 -0.93
N ASN A 474 10.36 -25.41 -1.69
CA ASN A 474 9.23 -24.50 -1.99
C ASN A 474 8.11 -25.17 -2.80
N ALA A 475 8.35 -26.35 -3.36
CA ALA A 475 7.44 -27.02 -4.28
C ALA A 475 6.58 -28.10 -3.61
N ASP A 476 6.80 -28.43 -2.33
CA ASP A 476 6.18 -29.58 -1.69
C ASP A 476 4.71 -29.32 -1.35
N ARG A 477 3.81 -29.59 -2.30
CA ARG A 477 2.36 -29.57 -2.10
C ARG A 477 1.91 -30.96 -1.65
N ASN A 478 1.78 -31.16 -0.34
CA ASN A 478 1.21 -32.39 0.21
C ASN A 478 -0.22 -32.12 0.70
N PRO A 479 -1.27 -32.63 0.03
CA PRO A 479 -2.65 -32.42 0.44
C PRO A 479 -2.93 -32.88 1.88
N GLU A 480 -2.25 -33.93 2.35
CA GLU A 480 -2.47 -34.52 3.68
C GLU A 480 -2.00 -33.63 4.84
N ASP A 481 -1.17 -32.63 4.56
CA ASP A 481 -0.71 -31.65 5.54
C ASP A 481 -1.77 -30.57 5.86
N ALA A 482 -2.85 -30.49 5.08
CA ALA A 482 -3.94 -29.56 5.34
C ALA A 482 -4.58 -29.78 6.70
N SER A 483 -5.21 -28.76 7.29
CA SER A 483 -6.02 -28.92 8.51
C SER A 483 -7.31 -29.69 8.19
N LEU A 484 -7.90 -29.44 7.02
CA LEU A 484 -8.99 -30.22 6.44
C LEU A 484 -8.67 -30.54 4.98
N LEU A 485 -8.56 -31.83 4.64
CA LEU A 485 -8.51 -32.34 3.27
C LEU A 485 -9.87 -32.94 2.90
N VAL A 486 -10.45 -32.52 1.78
CA VAL A 486 -11.62 -33.15 1.16
C VAL A 486 -11.17 -33.73 -0.17
N THR A 487 -11.27 -35.06 -0.34
CA THR A 487 -10.71 -35.73 -1.52
C THR A 487 -11.61 -36.82 -2.08
N ASN A 488 -11.60 -36.99 -3.41
CA ASN A 488 -12.30 -38.06 -4.13
C ASN A 488 -13.80 -38.20 -3.80
N CYS A 489 -14.47 -37.12 -3.40
CA CYS A 489 -15.88 -37.13 -3.04
C CYS A 489 -16.79 -36.72 -4.21
N ILE A 490 -18.03 -37.21 -4.21
CA ILE A 490 -19.03 -36.91 -5.25
C ILE A 490 -20.32 -36.38 -4.63
N ARG A 491 -20.79 -35.20 -5.05
CA ARG A 491 -22.03 -34.58 -4.52
C ARG A 491 -21.99 -34.46 -3.00
N CYS A 492 -20.98 -33.78 -2.48
CA CYS A 492 -20.78 -33.63 -1.04
C CYS A 492 -20.90 -32.16 -0.60
N VAL A 493 -21.32 -31.96 0.65
CA VAL A 493 -21.37 -30.65 1.31
C VAL A 493 -20.52 -30.68 2.57
N VAL A 494 -19.65 -29.68 2.73
CA VAL A 494 -18.99 -29.36 4.00
C VAL A 494 -19.51 -28.01 4.47
N ARG A 495 -20.08 -27.93 5.68
CA ARG A 495 -20.67 -26.68 6.15
C ARG A 495 -20.49 -26.37 7.62
N GLY A 496 -20.57 -25.07 7.95
CA GLY A 496 -20.67 -24.59 9.32
C GLY A 496 -19.46 -24.93 10.18
N LEU A 497 -18.25 -24.66 9.68
CA LEU A 497 -16.98 -24.99 10.36
C LEU A 497 -16.09 -23.76 10.50
N LYS A 498 -15.35 -23.68 11.61
CA LYS A 498 -14.31 -22.68 11.81
C LYS A 498 -12.99 -23.40 12.05
N LEU A 499 -11.94 -22.97 11.38
CA LEU A 499 -10.59 -23.48 11.53
C LEU A 499 -9.70 -22.36 12.05
N ASP A 500 -8.88 -22.68 13.05
CA ASP A 500 -7.95 -21.74 13.65
C ASP A 500 -6.67 -22.44 14.09
N TRP A 501 -5.70 -21.65 14.51
CA TRP A 501 -4.41 -22.11 15.01
C TRP A 501 -4.28 -21.84 16.52
N ASP A 502 -3.44 -22.60 17.21
CA ASP A 502 -3.10 -22.37 18.60
C ASP A 502 -2.15 -21.18 18.76
N TRP A 503 -2.73 -19.98 18.68
CA TRP A 503 -2.02 -18.70 18.87
C TRP A 503 -1.44 -18.51 20.27
N GLU A 504 -1.95 -19.22 21.28
CA GLU A 504 -1.52 -19.04 22.66
C GLU A 504 -0.15 -19.68 22.92
N THR A 505 0.15 -20.81 22.26
CA THR A 505 1.40 -21.55 22.50
C THR A 505 2.32 -21.66 21.28
N ASP A 506 1.79 -21.46 20.07
CA ASP A 506 2.49 -21.61 18.79
C ASP A 506 2.04 -20.52 17.81
N PRO A 507 2.27 -19.22 18.12
CA PRO A 507 1.81 -18.12 17.28
C PRO A 507 2.37 -18.21 15.85
N LEU A 508 1.53 -17.90 14.87
CA LEU A 508 1.93 -17.89 13.46
C LEU A 508 2.68 -16.61 13.07
N CYS A 509 2.33 -15.51 13.74
CA CYS A 509 2.85 -14.19 13.46
C CYS A 509 2.73 -13.29 14.69
N ASP A 510 3.82 -12.62 15.05
CA ASP A 510 3.83 -11.56 16.05
C ASP A 510 3.66 -10.18 15.42
N VAL A 511 3.52 -9.16 16.27
CA VAL A 511 3.63 -7.75 15.91
C VAL A 511 4.72 -7.14 16.76
N GLY A 512 5.60 -6.32 16.18
CA GLY A 512 6.63 -5.63 16.95
C GLY A 512 7.06 -4.32 16.35
N VAL A 513 7.46 -3.37 17.20
CA VAL A 513 8.00 -2.06 16.79
C VAL A 513 9.51 -2.13 16.77
N CYS A 514 10.14 -1.67 15.69
CA CYS A 514 11.59 -1.53 15.67
C CYS A 514 12.02 -0.41 16.62
N THR A 515 12.72 -0.74 17.71
CA THR A 515 13.09 0.21 18.77
C THR A 515 14.52 0.72 18.65
N GLY A 516 15.37 0.01 17.92
CA GLY A 516 16.75 0.39 17.72
C GLY A 516 17.42 -0.44 16.64
N LYS A 517 18.53 0.07 16.12
CA LYS A 517 19.40 -0.67 15.21
C LYS A 517 20.84 -0.22 15.33
N TYR A 518 21.75 -1.10 14.96
CA TYR A 518 23.18 -0.84 14.88
C TYR A 518 23.72 -1.34 13.56
N VAL A 519 24.42 -0.46 12.85
CA VAL A 519 25.06 -0.77 11.57
C VAL A 519 26.55 -0.69 11.80
N ASP A 520 27.24 -1.81 11.57
CA ASP A 520 28.69 -1.87 11.61
C ASP A 520 29.25 -1.86 10.18
N ASP A 521 30.01 -0.83 9.86
CA ASP A 521 30.64 -0.68 8.54
C ASP A 521 31.93 -1.51 8.39
N THR A 522 32.49 -1.99 9.49
CA THR A 522 33.77 -2.72 9.57
C THR A 522 33.61 -4.22 9.75
N THR A 523 32.58 -4.65 10.49
CA THR A 523 32.26 -6.04 10.80
C THR A 523 30.79 -6.28 10.46
N PRO A 524 30.42 -6.45 9.17
CA PRO A 524 29.03 -6.31 8.74
C PRO A 524 28.06 -7.35 9.33
N ASP A 525 28.54 -8.53 9.71
CA ASP A 525 27.82 -9.58 10.46
C ASP A 525 27.47 -9.18 11.90
N ALA A 526 28.10 -8.12 12.44
CA ALA A 526 27.74 -7.52 13.72
C ALA A 526 26.55 -6.53 13.65
N SER A 527 26.02 -6.23 12.44
CA SER A 527 24.86 -5.34 12.28
C SER A 527 23.55 -6.02 12.74
N TRP A 528 22.68 -5.29 13.44
CA TRP A 528 21.42 -5.82 13.97
C TRP A 528 20.34 -4.75 14.13
N PHE A 529 19.09 -5.17 14.31
CA PHE A 529 18.00 -4.33 14.78
C PHE A 529 17.17 -5.03 15.85
N ASP A 530 16.58 -4.25 16.75
CA ASP A 530 15.75 -4.73 17.86
C ASP A 530 14.27 -4.48 17.57
N LEU A 531 13.43 -5.45 17.94
CA LEU A 531 11.98 -5.33 17.95
C LEU A 531 11.45 -5.48 19.37
N GLU A 532 10.55 -4.58 19.76
CA GLU A 532 9.69 -4.74 20.93
C GLU A 532 8.36 -5.36 20.47
N LEU A 533 8.13 -6.62 20.86
CA LEU A 533 6.95 -7.40 20.48
C LEU A 533 5.75 -7.02 21.35
N ASP A 534 4.60 -6.99 20.70
CA ASP A 534 3.30 -6.73 21.30
C ASP A 534 2.70 -8.03 21.83
N VAL A 535 3.08 -8.39 23.05
CA VAL A 535 2.75 -9.68 23.64
C VAL A 535 1.70 -9.53 24.74
N PRO A 536 0.49 -10.08 24.57
CA PRO A 536 -0.50 -10.17 25.64
C PRO A 536 0.06 -10.85 26.88
N GLY A 537 -0.14 -10.27 28.07
CA GLY A 537 0.42 -10.81 29.33
C GLY A 537 1.93 -10.55 29.53
N GLY A 538 2.58 -9.89 28.56
CA GLY A 538 3.93 -9.34 28.72
C GLY A 538 5.09 -10.32 28.58
N ARG A 539 4.83 -11.60 28.27
CA ARG A 539 5.85 -12.64 28.05
C ARG A 539 5.48 -13.56 26.88
N HIS A 540 6.37 -13.64 25.89
CA HIS A 540 6.14 -14.43 24.68
C HIS A 540 6.18 -15.94 24.98
N PRO A 541 5.30 -16.78 24.40
CA PRO A 541 5.28 -18.23 24.64
C PRO A 541 6.58 -18.95 24.26
N TRP A 542 7.40 -18.38 23.38
CA TRP A 542 8.72 -18.92 23.01
C TRP A 542 9.91 -18.23 23.71
N PHE A 543 9.66 -17.33 24.67
CA PHE A 543 10.75 -16.70 25.40
C PHE A 543 11.64 -17.76 26.07
N GLY A 544 12.94 -17.70 25.80
CA GLY A 544 13.95 -18.64 26.30
C GLY A 544 14.36 -19.72 25.29
N ARG A 545 13.79 -19.75 24.07
CA ARG A 545 14.24 -20.61 22.96
C ARG A 545 14.29 -19.84 21.63
N PRO A 546 15.10 -20.28 20.64
CA PRO A 546 15.10 -19.67 19.32
C PRO A 546 13.70 -19.69 18.68
N MET A 547 13.34 -18.57 18.04
CA MET A 547 12.06 -18.36 17.38
C MET A 547 12.29 -18.14 15.88
N PRO A 548 11.66 -18.91 14.98
CA PRO A 548 11.82 -18.72 13.54
C PRO A 548 11.24 -17.38 13.08
N ILE A 549 11.90 -16.75 12.11
CA ILE A 549 11.46 -15.49 11.50
C ILE A 549 11.64 -15.61 10.00
N GLN A 550 10.55 -15.87 9.28
CA GLN A 550 10.56 -16.16 7.85
C GLN A 550 10.30 -14.93 6.99
N THR A 551 9.38 -14.05 7.41
CA THR A 551 9.12 -12.78 6.72
C THR A 551 8.69 -11.70 7.70
N MET A 552 8.88 -10.44 7.32
CA MET A 552 8.28 -9.30 8.01
C MET A 552 7.61 -8.37 7.02
N SER A 553 6.48 -7.78 7.40
CA SER A 553 5.79 -6.75 6.61
C SER A 553 5.17 -5.71 7.53
N PRO A 554 5.16 -4.44 7.15
CA PRO A 554 4.72 -3.38 8.04
C PRO A 554 3.20 -3.31 8.19
N VAL A 555 2.75 -2.86 9.36
CA VAL A 555 1.33 -2.82 9.76
C VAL A 555 1.05 -1.65 10.70
N ASP A 556 -0.19 -1.16 10.68
CA ASP A 556 -0.66 -0.15 11.63
C ASP A 556 -0.70 -0.66 13.07
N ALA A 557 -0.87 0.27 14.02
CA ALA A 557 -0.89 -0.05 15.44
C ALA A 557 -2.06 -0.98 15.80
N GLU A 558 -3.19 -0.83 15.12
CA GLU A 558 -4.42 -1.56 15.40
C GLU A 558 -4.44 -2.96 14.79
N CYS A 559 -3.47 -3.30 13.94
CA CYS A 559 -3.46 -4.52 13.11
C CYS A 559 -4.72 -4.62 12.24
N ARG A 560 -5.17 -3.48 11.73
CA ARG A 560 -6.34 -3.32 10.87
C ARG A 560 -5.99 -2.87 9.46
N ARG A 561 -4.74 -2.44 9.24
CA ARG A 561 -4.25 -2.05 7.93
C ARG A 561 -2.77 -2.36 7.70
N LEU A 562 -2.46 -2.84 6.50
CA LEU A 562 -1.07 -2.90 6.00
C LEU A 562 -0.64 -1.51 5.54
N THR A 563 0.53 -1.07 6.00
CA THR A 563 1.00 0.32 5.84
C THR A 563 2.10 0.45 4.79
N TYR A 564 2.73 -0.68 4.42
CA TYR A 564 3.70 -0.84 3.33
C TYR A 564 4.93 0.10 3.38
N GLU A 565 5.30 0.64 4.54
CA GLU A 565 6.54 1.41 4.71
C GLU A 565 7.74 0.64 4.19
N THR A 566 8.73 1.33 3.60
CA THR A 566 9.92 0.65 3.07
C THR A 566 10.86 0.21 4.22
N PRO A 567 11.35 -1.05 4.23
CA PRO A 567 11.03 -2.12 3.28
C PRO A 567 9.63 -2.69 3.49
N ASP A 568 8.84 -2.73 2.40
CA ASP A 568 7.45 -3.22 2.39
C ASP A 568 7.36 -4.73 2.67
N ARG A 569 8.47 -5.44 2.44
CA ARG A 569 8.68 -6.81 2.91
C ARG A 569 10.15 -7.08 3.19
N LEU A 570 10.40 -7.78 4.29
CA LEU A 570 11.64 -8.50 4.53
C LEU A 570 11.37 -10.00 4.35
N LEU A 571 12.25 -10.68 3.62
CA LEU A 571 12.13 -12.08 3.29
C LEU A 571 13.40 -12.81 3.71
N PHE A 572 13.23 -13.83 4.55
CA PHE A 572 14.31 -14.67 5.06
C PHE A 572 14.19 -16.12 4.59
N GLY A 573 12.99 -16.57 4.20
CA GLY A 573 12.74 -17.84 3.51
C GLY A 573 11.25 -18.21 3.53
N LEU A 574 10.82 -19.13 2.66
CA LEU A 574 9.39 -19.50 2.49
C LEU A 574 9.07 -20.99 2.72
N CYS A 575 10.06 -21.89 2.66
CA CYS A 575 9.75 -23.32 2.81
C CYS A 575 9.44 -23.70 4.25
N GLU A 576 8.70 -24.79 4.41
CA GLU A 576 8.33 -25.31 5.72
C GLU A 576 9.59 -25.79 6.47
N GLY A 577 9.71 -25.42 7.74
CA GLY A 577 10.82 -25.80 8.61
C GLY A 577 12.12 -25.00 8.42
N HIS A 578 12.20 -24.11 7.43
CA HIS A 578 13.29 -23.15 7.34
C HIS A 578 13.24 -22.15 8.50
N PHE A 579 14.34 -21.97 9.22
CA PHE A 579 14.36 -21.12 10.42
C PHE A 579 14.28 -19.62 10.09
N GLY A 580 14.84 -19.20 8.95
CA GLY A 580 14.93 -17.80 8.57
C GLY A 580 16.22 -17.15 9.05
N THR A 581 16.08 -16.03 9.74
CA THR A 581 17.19 -15.21 10.25
C THR A 581 17.56 -15.53 11.70
N LYS A 582 18.83 -15.30 12.07
CA LYS A 582 19.31 -15.33 13.46
C LYS A 582 18.57 -14.31 14.31
N MET A 583 18.24 -14.72 15.54
CA MET A 583 17.62 -13.86 16.54
C MET A 583 18.09 -14.20 17.97
N ALA A 584 17.93 -13.24 18.88
CA ALA A 584 18.18 -13.43 20.31
C ALA A 584 17.13 -12.69 21.14
N TRP A 585 16.72 -13.30 22.25
CA TRP A 585 15.90 -12.62 23.26
C TRP A 585 16.76 -11.67 24.09
N LEU A 586 16.36 -10.40 24.15
CA LEU A 586 16.91 -9.42 25.08
C LEU A 586 16.06 -9.29 26.35
N GLY A 587 14.79 -9.73 26.26
CA GLY A 587 13.83 -9.76 27.35
C GLY A 587 12.60 -10.57 26.96
N PRO A 588 11.58 -10.67 27.84
CA PRO A 588 10.39 -11.50 27.61
C PRO A 588 9.52 -11.08 26.42
N ARG A 589 9.79 -9.89 25.85
CA ARG A 589 9.09 -9.29 24.72
C ARG A 589 10.03 -8.59 23.72
N THR A 590 11.33 -8.59 23.97
CA THR A 590 12.29 -7.82 23.17
C THR A 590 13.23 -8.79 22.48
N ILE A 591 13.36 -8.67 21.16
CA ILE A 591 14.24 -9.51 20.34
C ILE A 591 15.23 -8.66 19.55
N ARG A 592 16.41 -9.23 19.30
CA ARG A 592 17.42 -8.73 18.36
C ARG A 592 17.46 -9.62 17.14
N ILE A 593 17.58 -9.04 15.95
CA ILE A 593 17.61 -9.75 14.67
C ILE A 593 18.87 -9.38 13.88
N TRP A 594 19.52 -10.39 13.30
CA TRP A 594 20.64 -10.26 12.36
C TRP A 594 20.23 -10.79 10.98
N PRO A 595 19.56 -9.96 10.15
CA PRO A 595 18.76 -10.40 8.99
C PRO A 595 19.52 -11.26 7.95
N GLY A 596 20.83 -11.10 7.84
CA GLY A 596 21.67 -11.84 6.89
C GLY A 596 22.51 -12.96 7.52
N VAL A 597 22.18 -13.38 8.74
CA VAL A 597 22.95 -14.39 9.49
C VAL A 597 22.06 -15.59 9.81
N LYS A 598 22.63 -16.81 9.71
CA LYS A 598 21.95 -18.06 10.05
C LYS A 598 21.88 -18.23 11.57
N GLN A 599 20.79 -18.83 12.05
CA GLN A 599 20.69 -19.22 13.46
C GLN A 599 21.52 -20.48 13.72
N ASP A 600 22.39 -20.41 14.71
CA ASP A 600 23.25 -21.53 15.11
C ASP A 600 22.40 -22.73 15.57
N GLY A 601 22.73 -23.91 15.05
CA GLY A 601 22.05 -25.18 15.39
C GLY A 601 20.64 -25.33 14.82
N GLN A 602 20.19 -24.45 13.93
CA GLN A 602 18.87 -24.52 13.29
C GLN A 602 18.97 -24.79 11.79
N TYR A 603 17.93 -25.38 11.22
CA TYR A 603 17.90 -25.70 9.79
C TYR A 603 17.73 -24.44 8.93
N ALA A 604 18.68 -24.23 8.01
CA ALA A 604 18.60 -23.24 6.95
C ALA A 604 18.65 -23.94 5.59
N SER A 605 17.52 -23.98 4.89
CA SER A 605 17.44 -24.55 3.54
C SER A 605 18.47 -23.91 2.58
N PRO A 606 19.26 -24.72 1.84
CA PRO A 606 20.21 -24.25 0.82
C PRO A 606 19.55 -23.43 -0.30
N THR A 607 18.25 -23.61 -0.54
CA THR A 607 17.49 -22.79 -1.50
C THR A 607 17.57 -21.30 -1.19
N TYR A 608 17.84 -20.93 0.06
CA TYR A 608 17.87 -19.55 0.55
C TYR A 608 19.27 -19.05 0.89
N GLU A 609 20.32 -19.73 0.43
CA GLU A 609 21.70 -19.35 0.73
C GLU A 609 22.01 -17.89 0.35
N TYR A 610 21.40 -17.41 -0.73
CA TYR A 610 21.56 -16.05 -1.24
C TYR A 610 20.96 -14.95 -0.35
N TYR A 611 20.21 -15.29 0.71
CA TYR A 611 19.76 -14.32 1.73
C TYR A 611 20.76 -14.13 2.87
N TYR A 612 21.86 -14.88 2.89
CA TYR A 612 22.88 -14.79 3.93
C TYR A 612 24.16 -14.13 3.44
N GLY A 613 24.85 -13.46 4.36
CA GLY A 613 26.16 -12.86 4.13
C GLY A 613 26.30 -11.48 4.76
N GLU A 614 27.53 -11.14 5.11
CA GLU A 614 27.93 -9.87 5.73
C GLU A 614 27.30 -8.63 5.07
N LYS A 615 27.45 -8.52 3.74
CA LYS A 615 26.89 -7.39 2.98
C LYS A 615 25.37 -7.34 3.08
N ILE A 616 24.71 -8.49 2.96
CA ILE A 616 23.24 -8.59 3.00
C ILE A 616 22.72 -8.21 4.37
N ASN A 617 23.38 -8.69 5.43
CA ASN A 617 23.05 -8.36 6.81
C ASN A 617 23.05 -6.84 7.03
N ARG A 618 24.21 -6.21 6.78
CA ARG A 618 24.39 -4.76 6.96
C ARG A 618 23.43 -3.94 6.11
N ASP A 619 23.30 -4.26 4.83
CA ASP A 619 22.46 -3.47 3.92
C ASP A 619 20.97 -3.62 4.28
N THR A 620 20.54 -4.79 4.74
CA THR A 620 19.17 -4.99 5.24
C THR A 620 18.91 -4.17 6.51
N VAL A 621 19.81 -4.23 7.51
CA VAL A 621 19.69 -3.41 8.74
C VAL A 621 19.65 -1.91 8.43
N ARG A 622 20.45 -1.44 7.47
CA ARG A 622 20.41 -0.03 7.01
C ARG A 622 19.03 0.38 6.50
N LEU A 623 18.33 -0.51 5.80
CA LEU A 623 17.01 -0.23 5.23
C LEU A 623 15.90 -0.22 6.28
N VAL A 624 16.00 -0.96 7.38
CA VAL A 624 14.94 -1.02 8.40
C VAL A 624 14.83 0.29 9.19
N PRO A 625 13.72 1.04 9.11
CA PRO A 625 13.49 2.22 9.94
C PRO A 625 13.14 1.86 11.40
N VAL A 626 13.68 2.64 12.34
CA VAL A 626 13.26 2.65 13.76
C VAL A 626 11.89 3.35 13.86
N GLY A 627 11.01 2.84 14.72
CA GLY A 627 9.66 3.34 14.96
C GLY A 627 8.58 2.66 14.10
N ILE A 628 8.96 1.90 13.07
CA ILE A 628 7.99 1.16 12.26
C ILE A 628 7.61 -0.16 12.92
N ARG A 629 6.32 -0.48 12.80
CA ARG A 629 5.73 -1.70 13.31
C ARG A 629 5.62 -2.73 12.19
N TYR A 630 6.01 -3.96 12.51
CA TYR A 630 6.01 -5.08 11.59
C TYR A 630 5.19 -6.23 12.14
N ARG A 631 4.47 -6.89 11.24
CA ARG A 631 4.10 -8.30 11.36
C ARG A 631 5.36 -9.13 11.22
N VAL A 632 5.59 -10.07 12.12
CA VAL A 632 6.77 -10.94 12.15
C VAL A 632 6.29 -12.38 12.01
N PHE A 633 6.41 -12.94 10.81
CA PHE A 633 5.88 -14.27 10.50
C PHE A 633 6.88 -15.36 10.88
N HIS A 634 6.39 -16.38 11.59
CA HIS A 634 7.18 -17.52 12.06
C HIS A 634 7.07 -18.73 11.13
N ARG A 635 6.10 -18.71 10.21
CA ARG A 635 5.82 -19.75 9.22
C ARG A 635 5.37 -19.09 7.90
N TYR A 636 5.44 -19.84 6.80
CA TYR A 636 4.98 -19.39 5.49
C TYR A 636 4.18 -20.50 4.80
N TYR A 637 4.83 -21.54 4.27
CA TYR A 637 4.18 -22.73 3.68
C TYR A 637 4.10 -23.93 4.65
N GLY A 638 3.20 -24.88 4.36
CA GLY A 638 3.13 -26.19 5.00
C GLY A 638 1.72 -26.69 5.26
N LYS A 639 1.15 -26.29 6.40
CA LYS A 639 -0.13 -26.75 6.97
C LYS A 639 -1.30 -25.87 6.52
N ASN A 640 -1.67 -26.00 5.24
CA ASN A 640 -2.78 -25.26 4.61
C ASN A 640 -4.10 -25.42 5.40
N GLY A 641 -5.01 -24.46 5.30
CA GLY A 641 -6.30 -24.49 6.00
C GLY A 641 -7.22 -25.59 5.47
N VAL A 642 -7.90 -25.33 4.36
CA VAL A 642 -8.77 -26.29 3.66
C VAL A 642 -8.17 -26.63 2.32
N TYR A 643 -8.08 -27.92 2.02
CA TYR A 643 -7.57 -28.44 0.76
C TYR A 643 -8.65 -29.30 0.11
N VAL A 644 -9.02 -29.01 -1.13
CA VAL A 644 -9.95 -29.83 -1.92
C VAL A 644 -9.20 -30.44 -3.10
N HIS A 645 -9.31 -31.76 -3.23
CA HIS A 645 -8.52 -32.53 -4.20
C HIS A 645 -9.40 -33.54 -4.96
N SER A 646 -9.48 -33.43 -6.29
CA SER A 646 -10.12 -34.45 -7.15
C SER A 646 -11.57 -34.82 -6.77
N ASN A 647 -12.37 -33.88 -6.23
CA ASN A 647 -13.80 -34.08 -5.99
C ASN A 647 -14.64 -33.68 -7.21
N ARG A 648 -15.89 -34.15 -7.28
CA ARG A 648 -16.87 -33.76 -8.29
C ARG A 648 -18.20 -33.35 -7.66
N HIS A 649 -18.68 -32.15 -7.95
CA HIS A 649 -19.86 -31.57 -7.27
C HIS A 649 -19.66 -31.42 -5.76
N LEU A 650 -18.67 -30.60 -5.37
CA LEU A 650 -18.38 -30.29 -3.98
C LEU A 650 -18.91 -28.89 -3.64
N THR A 651 -19.65 -28.77 -2.54
CA THR A 651 -19.99 -27.47 -1.94
C THR A 651 -19.30 -27.32 -0.59
N VAL A 652 -18.59 -26.22 -0.38
CA VAL A 652 -18.09 -25.77 0.92
C VAL A 652 -18.84 -24.49 1.26
N GLU A 653 -19.69 -24.50 2.29
CA GLU A 653 -20.51 -23.35 2.65
C GLU A 653 -20.41 -22.98 4.13
N ASP A 654 -20.38 -21.68 4.45
CA ASP A 654 -20.29 -21.21 5.85
C ASP A 654 -19.05 -21.76 6.59
N VAL A 655 -17.88 -21.66 5.94
CA VAL A 655 -16.60 -22.11 6.51
C VAL A 655 -15.64 -20.95 6.64
N THR A 656 -15.05 -20.77 7.83
CA THR A 656 -14.09 -19.69 8.10
C THR A 656 -12.73 -20.24 8.54
N VAL A 657 -11.66 -19.78 7.92
CA VAL A 657 -10.27 -19.98 8.34
C VAL A 657 -9.78 -18.70 9.00
N TRP A 658 -9.70 -18.70 10.34
CA TRP A 658 -9.19 -17.58 11.13
C TRP A 658 -7.66 -17.56 11.27
N GLY A 659 -7.02 -18.70 11.05
CA GLY A 659 -5.60 -18.93 11.31
C GLY A 659 -5.11 -20.22 10.66
N CYS A 660 -4.10 -20.18 9.79
CA CYS A 660 -3.40 -21.39 9.33
C CYS A 660 -1.94 -21.14 8.90
N ALA A 661 -1.07 -22.12 9.14
CA ALA A 661 0.33 -22.11 8.72
C ALA A 661 0.48 -22.57 7.26
N GLY A 662 0.02 -21.77 6.30
CA GLY A 662 0.06 -22.08 4.88
C GLY A 662 -0.88 -21.19 4.08
N MET A 663 -1.38 -21.73 2.97
CA MET A 663 -2.47 -21.15 2.19
C MET A 663 -3.81 -21.41 2.89
N GLY A 664 -4.75 -20.47 2.80
CA GLY A 664 -6.07 -20.58 3.43
C GLY A 664 -6.92 -21.69 2.82
N ILE A 665 -7.20 -21.59 1.52
CA ILE A 665 -7.92 -22.57 0.71
C ILE A 665 -7.05 -23.01 -0.47
N VAL A 666 -6.97 -24.31 -0.74
CA VAL A 666 -6.25 -24.87 -1.90
C VAL A 666 -7.16 -25.79 -2.71
N VAL A 667 -7.12 -25.65 -4.03
CA VAL A 667 -7.80 -26.50 -5.01
C VAL A 667 -6.74 -27.17 -5.90
N ASP A 668 -6.75 -28.50 -5.98
CA ASP A 668 -5.81 -29.28 -6.79
C ASP A 668 -6.48 -30.56 -7.35
N GLY A 669 -5.76 -31.29 -8.20
CA GLY A 669 -6.18 -32.56 -8.78
C GLY A 669 -7.28 -32.41 -9.84
N ALA A 670 -8.03 -33.49 -10.08
CA ALA A 670 -9.12 -33.52 -11.05
C ALA A 670 -10.42 -32.86 -10.50
N GLN A 671 -10.28 -31.83 -9.65
CA GLN A 671 -11.40 -31.16 -8.99
C GLN A 671 -12.34 -30.54 -10.04
N ALA A 672 -13.64 -30.82 -9.98
CA ALA A 672 -14.60 -30.33 -10.96
C ALA A 672 -15.94 -29.96 -10.31
N TYR A 673 -16.61 -28.92 -10.82
CA TYR A 673 -17.91 -28.47 -10.32
C TYR A 673 -17.86 -28.19 -8.81
N THR A 674 -17.22 -27.10 -8.44
CA THR A 674 -16.95 -26.76 -7.04
C THR A 674 -17.61 -25.44 -6.67
N GLU A 675 -18.28 -25.37 -5.53
CA GLU A 675 -18.86 -24.14 -5.00
C GLU A 675 -18.31 -23.83 -3.60
N PHE A 676 -17.69 -22.67 -3.45
CA PHE A 676 -17.37 -22.05 -2.17
C PHE A 676 -18.37 -20.92 -1.92
N ARG A 677 -19.19 -21.05 -0.89
CA ARG A 677 -20.27 -20.08 -0.57
C ARG A 677 -20.09 -19.55 0.85
N ARG A 678 -19.86 -18.24 1.00
CA ARG A 678 -19.57 -17.61 2.31
C ARG A 678 -18.40 -18.31 3.01
N VAL A 679 -17.32 -18.51 2.24
CA VAL A 679 -16.06 -19.03 2.76
C VAL A 679 -15.11 -17.86 3.03
N HIS A 680 -14.58 -17.79 4.24
CA HIS A 680 -13.83 -16.63 4.71
C HIS A 680 -12.41 -17.04 5.15
N VAL A 681 -11.40 -16.32 4.67
CA VAL A 681 -10.00 -16.40 5.13
C VAL A 681 -9.63 -15.02 5.66
N GLU A 682 -9.92 -14.78 6.94
CA GLU A 682 -9.80 -13.46 7.56
C GLU A 682 -9.44 -13.60 9.04
N PRO A 683 -8.76 -12.63 9.66
CA PRO A 683 -8.43 -12.69 11.08
C PRO A 683 -9.70 -12.80 11.94
N LYS A 684 -9.61 -13.52 13.05
CA LYS A 684 -10.73 -13.69 13.99
C LYS A 684 -11.29 -12.33 14.43
N PRO A 685 -12.58 -12.05 14.20
CA PRO A 685 -13.20 -10.78 14.61
C PRO A 685 -13.01 -10.50 16.10
N GLY A 686 -12.70 -9.25 16.44
CA GLY A 686 -12.44 -8.82 17.82
C GLY A 686 -11.09 -9.24 18.41
N ALA A 687 -10.34 -10.14 17.74
CA ALA A 687 -8.96 -10.44 18.11
C ALA A 687 -8.01 -9.50 17.36
N ARG A 688 -7.02 -8.94 18.06
CA ARG A 688 -5.94 -8.14 17.43
C ARG A 688 -4.91 -9.07 16.78
N ARG A 689 -5.30 -9.76 15.70
CA ARG A 689 -4.48 -10.75 15.00
C ARG A 689 -3.81 -10.16 13.76
N PRO A 690 -2.49 -10.35 13.58
CA PRO A 690 -1.76 -9.76 12.46
C PRO A 690 -1.87 -10.51 11.14
N CYS A 691 -2.45 -11.72 11.12
CA CYS A 691 -2.70 -12.43 9.87
C CYS A 691 -3.87 -13.41 9.98
N SER A 692 -4.39 -13.81 8.81
CA SER A 692 -5.30 -14.95 8.65
C SER A 692 -4.51 -16.21 8.25
N SER A 693 -3.96 -16.23 7.04
CA SER A 693 -3.07 -17.28 6.55
C SER A 693 -1.64 -16.76 6.37
N THR A 694 -0.64 -17.63 6.55
CA THR A 694 0.78 -17.26 6.42
C THR A 694 1.30 -17.28 4.98
N SER A 695 0.46 -17.64 4.02
CA SER A 695 0.71 -17.50 2.57
C SER A 695 -0.54 -16.93 1.87
N ASP A 696 -1.03 -17.60 0.82
CA ASP A 696 -2.12 -17.16 -0.02
C ASP A 696 -3.47 -17.27 0.71
N GLY A 697 -4.44 -16.46 0.31
CA GLY A 697 -5.82 -16.60 0.75
C GLY A 697 -6.48 -17.84 0.12
N ILE A 698 -6.63 -17.81 -1.20
CA ILE A 698 -7.24 -18.89 -1.99
C ILE A 698 -6.36 -19.23 -3.20
N HIS A 699 -6.00 -20.49 -3.37
CA HIS A 699 -5.08 -20.93 -4.42
C HIS A 699 -5.70 -22.06 -5.25
N ILE A 700 -5.80 -21.90 -6.57
CA ILE A 700 -6.11 -22.99 -7.50
C ILE A 700 -4.81 -23.35 -8.19
N ALA A 701 -4.29 -24.53 -7.84
CA ALA A 701 -3.07 -25.09 -8.39
C ALA A 701 -3.26 -25.70 -9.78
N ARG A 702 -4.37 -26.44 -9.91
CA ARG A 702 -4.88 -27.13 -11.10
C ARG A 702 -6.27 -27.66 -10.78
N SER A 703 -7.12 -27.81 -11.78
CA SER A 703 -8.46 -28.40 -11.64
C SER A 703 -9.01 -28.78 -13.02
N ASN A 704 -10.22 -29.34 -13.04
CA ASN A 704 -11.03 -29.56 -14.25
C ASN A 704 -12.13 -28.49 -14.40
N GLY A 705 -12.00 -27.36 -13.68
CA GLY A 705 -12.81 -26.16 -13.88
C GLY A 705 -14.18 -26.19 -13.21
N TYR A 706 -15.04 -25.26 -13.65
CA TYR A 706 -16.40 -25.07 -13.14
C TYR A 706 -16.39 -24.76 -11.64
N THR A 707 -15.71 -23.68 -11.24
CA THR A 707 -15.55 -23.28 -9.84
C THR A 707 -16.26 -21.97 -9.55
N LYS A 708 -17.01 -21.92 -8.44
CA LYS A 708 -17.71 -20.74 -7.94
C LYS A 708 -17.16 -20.31 -6.59
N PHE A 709 -16.92 -19.00 -6.44
CA PHE A 709 -16.74 -18.33 -5.16
C PHE A 709 -17.86 -17.31 -5.02
N ILE A 710 -18.73 -17.48 -4.02
CA ILE A 710 -19.92 -16.65 -3.82
C ILE A 710 -19.92 -16.09 -2.40
N GLY A 711 -19.85 -14.78 -2.25
CA GLY A 711 -19.87 -14.13 -0.94
C GLY A 711 -18.65 -14.43 -0.08
N CYS A 712 -17.53 -14.82 -0.69
CA CYS A 712 -16.30 -15.16 0.03
C CYS A 712 -15.54 -13.90 0.48
N ARG A 713 -14.71 -14.03 1.54
CA ARG A 713 -13.87 -12.93 2.03
C ARG A 713 -12.44 -13.39 2.22
N VAL A 714 -11.49 -12.54 1.83
CA VAL A 714 -10.06 -12.76 2.06
C VAL A 714 -9.45 -11.47 2.57
N SER A 715 -8.75 -11.54 3.71
CA SER A 715 -8.00 -10.41 4.23
C SER A 715 -6.79 -10.82 5.05
N PHE A 716 -5.79 -9.93 5.11
CA PHE A 716 -4.67 -10.04 6.04
C PHE A 716 -3.76 -11.26 5.89
N GLN A 717 -3.84 -11.96 4.77
CA GLN A 717 -2.89 -13.02 4.45
C GLN A 717 -1.49 -12.45 4.13
N ASN A 718 -0.47 -13.30 4.12
CA ASN A 718 0.91 -12.86 3.89
C ASN A 718 1.34 -12.86 2.41
N ASP A 719 0.59 -13.51 1.53
CA ASP A 719 0.87 -13.54 0.09
C ASP A 719 -0.31 -12.99 -0.74
N ASP A 720 -0.54 -13.54 -1.92
CA ASP A 720 -1.66 -13.21 -2.80
C ASP A 720 -3.01 -13.50 -2.14
N ALA A 721 -3.98 -12.62 -2.36
CA ALA A 721 -5.34 -12.85 -1.88
C ALA A 721 -5.96 -14.04 -2.62
N CYS A 722 -5.68 -14.12 -3.92
CA CYS A 722 -5.86 -15.34 -4.67
C CYS A 722 -4.84 -15.51 -5.78
N ASN A 723 -4.54 -16.77 -6.10
CA ASN A 723 -3.79 -17.16 -7.28
C ASN A 723 -4.44 -18.38 -7.94
N PHE A 724 -5.04 -18.18 -9.11
CA PHE A 724 -5.76 -19.23 -9.82
C PHE A 724 -5.07 -19.56 -11.12
N HIS A 725 -4.62 -20.81 -11.28
CA HIS A 725 -3.89 -21.23 -12.45
C HIS A 725 -3.93 -22.75 -12.67
N ASP A 726 -3.37 -23.17 -13.81
CA ASP A 726 -2.86 -24.52 -14.03
C ASP A 726 -1.33 -24.46 -14.08
N CYS A 727 -0.64 -25.55 -13.76
CA CYS A 727 0.81 -25.66 -13.98
C CYS A 727 1.12 -26.18 -15.39
N PHE A 728 2.19 -25.68 -15.99
CA PHE A 728 2.77 -26.22 -17.23
C PHE A 728 4.30 -26.25 -17.14
N THR A 729 4.99 -26.72 -18.18
CA THR A 729 6.46 -26.71 -18.21
C THR A 729 7.03 -26.20 -19.52
N LEU A 730 8.35 -25.97 -19.53
CA LEU A 730 9.11 -25.59 -20.71
C LEU A 730 9.79 -26.84 -21.26
N ALA A 731 9.65 -27.12 -22.56
CA ALA A 731 10.23 -28.31 -23.17
C ALA A 731 10.82 -28.03 -24.56
N VAL A 732 11.85 -28.79 -24.93
CA VAL A 732 12.48 -28.80 -26.25
C VAL A 732 12.44 -30.21 -26.85
N PRO A 733 12.29 -30.38 -28.18
CA PRO A 733 12.49 -31.67 -28.83
C PRO A 733 13.92 -32.17 -28.62
N GLU A 734 14.08 -33.42 -28.21
CA GLU A 734 15.40 -34.08 -28.04
C GLU A 734 15.70 -35.00 -29.25
N ASP A 735 14.71 -35.80 -29.66
CA ASP A 735 14.71 -36.59 -30.90
C ASP A 735 13.27 -36.76 -31.44
N GLU A 736 13.04 -37.68 -32.39
CA GLU A 736 11.73 -37.86 -33.03
C GLU A 736 10.58 -37.95 -32.03
N CYS A 737 10.66 -38.77 -30.98
CA CYS A 737 9.55 -39.00 -30.04
C CYS A 737 9.89 -38.57 -28.60
N ARG A 738 10.94 -37.76 -28.39
CA ARG A 738 11.37 -37.35 -27.05
C ARG A 738 11.30 -35.84 -26.86
N LEU A 739 10.73 -35.42 -25.73
CA LEU A 739 10.69 -34.04 -25.26
C LEU A 739 11.54 -33.91 -23.98
N LYS A 740 12.51 -33.01 -23.99
CA LYS A 740 13.31 -32.67 -22.81
C LYS A 740 12.68 -31.50 -22.06
N ILE A 741 12.37 -31.68 -20.78
CA ILE A 741 11.96 -30.62 -19.86
C ILE A 741 13.17 -29.74 -19.54
N VAL A 742 13.03 -28.43 -19.72
CA VAL A 742 14.11 -27.44 -19.51
C VAL A 742 13.79 -26.39 -18.43
N ASN A 743 12.63 -26.50 -17.77
CA ASN A 743 12.22 -25.62 -16.67
C ASN A 743 12.99 -25.89 -15.35
N LEU A 744 13.74 -26.98 -15.22
CA LEU A 744 14.49 -27.36 -14.00
C LEU A 744 13.61 -27.72 -12.79
N ARG A 745 12.31 -27.97 -12.99
CA ARG A 745 11.36 -28.40 -11.95
C ARG A 745 10.77 -29.81 -12.17
N GLY A 746 11.21 -30.50 -13.22
CA GLY A 746 10.80 -31.87 -13.54
C GLY A 746 9.35 -32.02 -14.01
N ALA A 747 8.94 -33.27 -14.22
CA ALA A 747 7.60 -33.65 -14.66
C ALA A 747 6.52 -33.44 -13.57
N ASP A 748 6.90 -33.62 -12.30
CA ASP A 748 6.00 -33.54 -11.14
C ASP A 748 5.42 -32.13 -10.96
N TYR A 749 6.14 -31.08 -11.35
CA TYR A 749 5.68 -29.69 -11.22
C TYR A 749 4.34 -29.43 -11.90
N PHE A 750 4.14 -30.03 -13.07
CA PHE A 750 2.90 -29.94 -13.85
C PHE A 750 2.13 -31.26 -13.92
N ASN A 751 2.50 -32.23 -13.07
CA ASN A 751 1.84 -33.50 -12.86
C ASN A 751 1.69 -34.38 -14.11
N ALA A 752 2.71 -34.43 -14.97
CA ALA A 752 2.67 -35.35 -16.10
C ALA A 752 2.81 -36.80 -15.63
N ALA A 753 1.89 -37.65 -16.06
CA ALA A 753 1.91 -39.08 -15.83
C ALA A 753 1.93 -39.87 -17.15
N VAL A 754 2.37 -41.13 -17.09
CA VAL A 754 2.26 -42.05 -18.23
C VAL A 754 0.79 -42.21 -18.61
N GLY A 755 0.49 -42.04 -19.90
CA GLY A 755 -0.86 -42.07 -20.43
C GLY A 755 -1.52 -40.69 -20.58
N ASP A 756 -0.98 -39.63 -19.98
CA ASP A 756 -1.51 -38.26 -20.17
C ASP A 756 -1.33 -37.79 -21.61
N GLU A 757 -2.30 -37.01 -22.10
CA GLU A 757 -2.19 -36.27 -23.36
C GLU A 757 -1.61 -34.88 -23.06
N LEU A 758 -0.54 -34.51 -23.79
CA LEU A 758 0.13 -33.22 -23.64
C LEU A 758 -0.05 -32.37 -24.90
N GLU A 759 -0.21 -31.07 -24.71
CA GLU A 759 -0.32 -30.08 -25.79
C GLU A 759 0.92 -29.18 -25.85
N LEU A 760 1.42 -28.92 -27.06
CA LEU A 760 2.47 -27.94 -27.28
C LEU A 760 1.90 -26.60 -27.73
N GLN A 761 2.39 -25.55 -27.09
CA GLN A 761 2.18 -24.17 -27.51
C GLN A 761 3.52 -23.45 -27.66
N ARG A 762 3.53 -22.40 -28.47
CA ARG A 762 4.67 -21.50 -28.60
C ARG A 762 4.87 -20.68 -27.32
N PRO A 763 6.05 -20.08 -27.09
CA PRO A 763 6.28 -19.16 -25.97
C PRO A 763 5.26 -18.02 -25.85
N ASN A 764 4.58 -17.66 -26.94
CA ASN A 764 3.51 -16.68 -26.98
C ASN A 764 2.09 -17.24 -26.76
N PHE A 765 1.96 -18.45 -26.20
CA PHE A 765 0.69 -19.14 -25.90
C PHE A 765 -0.16 -19.47 -27.15
N ARG A 766 0.40 -19.36 -28.36
CA ARG A 766 -0.29 -19.83 -29.57
C ARG A 766 -0.14 -21.35 -29.69
N ALA A 767 -1.27 -22.02 -29.85
CA ALA A 767 -1.31 -23.46 -30.10
C ALA A 767 -0.49 -23.83 -31.36
N ILE A 768 0.29 -24.91 -31.26
CA ILE A 768 1.00 -25.51 -32.40
C ILE A 768 0.06 -26.46 -33.17
N GLY A 769 -1.04 -26.89 -32.56
CA GLY A 769 -1.93 -27.91 -33.11
C GLY A 769 -1.39 -29.34 -32.96
N TRP A 770 -0.39 -29.53 -32.10
CA TRP A 770 0.16 -30.84 -31.78
C TRP A 770 -0.31 -31.32 -30.41
N ARG A 771 -0.66 -32.62 -30.34
CA ARG A 771 -0.93 -33.36 -29.11
C ARG A 771 -0.33 -34.75 -29.17
N GLY A 772 0.26 -35.20 -28.08
CA GLY A 772 0.87 -36.52 -27.97
C GLY A 772 0.69 -37.12 -26.58
N ARG A 773 0.68 -38.46 -26.51
CA ARG A 773 0.48 -39.20 -25.26
C ARG A 773 1.82 -39.61 -24.64
N VAL A 774 1.99 -39.46 -23.33
CA VAL A 774 3.21 -39.88 -22.63
C VAL A 774 3.28 -41.41 -22.56
N ARG A 775 4.35 -42.01 -23.11
CA ARG A 775 4.65 -43.45 -23.01
C ARG A 775 5.53 -43.79 -21.81
N SER A 776 6.53 -42.96 -21.52
CA SER A 776 7.39 -43.12 -20.33
C SER A 776 8.03 -41.79 -19.94
N ILE A 777 8.44 -41.69 -18.68
CA ILE A 777 9.14 -40.53 -18.11
C ILE A 777 10.52 -41.00 -17.62
N GLN A 778 11.58 -40.38 -18.09
CA GLN A 778 12.97 -40.75 -17.85
C GLN A 778 13.75 -39.53 -17.33
N GLY A 779 13.67 -39.30 -16.02
CA GLY A 779 14.13 -38.05 -15.42
C GLY A 779 13.39 -36.86 -16.04
N ASP A 780 14.14 -35.89 -16.58
CA ASP A 780 13.57 -34.73 -17.29
C ASP A 780 13.15 -35.01 -18.74
N THR A 781 13.21 -36.25 -19.23
CA THR A 781 12.84 -36.58 -20.61
C THR A 781 11.51 -37.33 -20.67
N LEU A 782 10.57 -36.82 -21.48
CA LEU A 782 9.27 -37.43 -21.76
C LEU A 782 9.35 -38.17 -23.11
N VAL A 783 9.00 -39.45 -23.13
CA VAL A 783 8.86 -40.24 -24.36
C VAL A 783 7.41 -40.20 -24.80
N MET A 784 7.15 -39.68 -25.99
CA MET A 784 5.82 -39.46 -26.56
C MET A 784 5.39 -40.60 -27.48
N ASP A 785 4.09 -40.69 -27.77
CA ASP A 785 3.51 -41.74 -28.60
C ASP A 785 3.68 -41.54 -30.11
N ARG A 786 4.14 -40.36 -30.51
CA ARG A 786 4.26 -39.91 -31.89
C ARG A 786 5.35 -38.85 -32.04
N PRO A 787 5.77 -38.56 -33.28
CA PRO A 787 6.79 -37.55 -33.53
C PRO A 787 6.45 -36.16 -32.98
N VAL A 788 7.44 -35.49 -32.39
CA VAL A 788 7.37 -34.16 -31.80
C VAL A 788 7.81 -33.12 -32.85
N PRO A 789 7.05 -32.03 -33.06
CA PRO A 789 7.42 -31.01 -34.03
C PRO A 789 8.71 -30.29 -33.60
N PRO A 790 9.60 -29.92 -34.55
CA PRO A 790 10.76 -29.11 -34.24
C PRO A 790 10.35 -27.73 -33.73
N LEU A 791 11.26 -27.05 -33.02
CA LEU A 791 11.07 -25.65 -32.64
C LEU A 791 10.96 -24.78 -33.90
N ALA A 792 10.11 -23.76 -33.86
CA ALA A 792 10.09 -22.76 -34.91
C ALA A 792 11.34 -21.88 -34.85
N ASN A 793 11.76 -21.34 -36.00
CA ASN A 793 12.93 -20.46 -36.08
C ASN A 793 12.84 -19.30 -35.07
N GLY A 794 13.78 -19.27 -34.12
CA GLY A 794 13.89 -18.23 -33.09
C GLY A 794 13.27 -18.57 -31.72
N ASP A 795 12.50 -19.66 -31.61
CA ASP A 795 11.96 -20.11 -30.32
C ASP A 795 13.02 -20.92 -29.55
N ALA A 796 13.25 -20.58 -28.27
CA ALA A 796 14.20 -21.29 -27.41
C ALA A 796 13.61 -22.56 -26.76
N TYR A 797 12.28 -22.64 -26.67
CA TYR A 797 11.52 -23.75 -26.09
C TYR A 797 10.06 -23.65 -26.50
N ASN A 798 9.29 -24.72 -26.29
CA ASN A 798 7.84 -24.71 -26.31
C ASN A 798 7.28 -24.74 -24.88
N LEU A 799 6.04 -24.27 -24.73
CA LEU A 799 5.23 -24.48 -23.53
C LEU A 799 4.53 -25.84 -23.67
N LEU A 800 4.65 -26.68 -22.66
CA LEU A 800 4.09 -28.02 -22.63
C LEU A 800 3.05 -28.12 -21.52
N PHE A 801 1.80 -28.32 -21.92
CA PHE A 801 0.65 -28.37 -21.03
C PHE A 801 0.14 -29.80 -20.86
N ASN A 802 -0.29 -30.15 -19.65
CA ASN A 802 -1.00 -31.39 -19.40
C ASN A 802 -2.51 -31.19 -19.60
N GLU A 803 -3.09 -31.82 -20.61
CA GLU A 803 -4.50 -31.67 -20.97
C GLU A 803 -5.48 -32.34 -19.99
N SER A 804 -4.96 -33.11 -19.01
CA SER A 804 -5.75 -33.65 -17.91
C SER A 804 -6.28 -32.56 -16.97
N TYR A 805 -5.79 -31.31 -17.04
CA TYR A 805 -6.23 -30.19 -16.21
C TYR A 805 -6.55 -28.95 -17.05
N ARG A 806 -7.70 -28.34 -16.72
CA ARG A 806 -8.19 -27.06 -17.24
C ARG A 806 -9.03 -26.35 -16.18
N SER A 807 -8.46 -25.36 -15.51
CA SER A 807 -9.15 -24.62 -14.44
C SER A 807 -10.18 -23.58 -14.91
N ASP A 808 -10.65 -23.69 -16.16
CA ASP A 808 -11.57 -22.75 -16.80
C ASP A 808 -12.98 -22.76 -16.18
N HIS A 809 -13.83 -21.80 -16.58
CA HIS A 809 -15.19 -21.62 -16.06
C HIS A 809 -15.19 -21.24 -14.58
N LEU A 810 -14.73 -20.02 -14.30
CA LEU A 810 -14.55 -19.49 -12.97
C LEU A 810 -15.50 -18.32 -12.69
N LEU A 811 -16.33 -18.44 -11.66
CA LEU A 811 -17.21 -17.38 -11.18
C LEU A 811 -16.74 -16.86 -9.82
N LEU A 812 -16.43 -15.55 -9.74
CA LEU A 812 -16.32 -14.81 -8.49
C LEU A 812 -17.52 -13.88 -8.42
N GLN A 813 -18.36 -14.07 -7.39
CA GLN A 813 -19.56 -13.29 -7.21
C GLN A 813 -19.66 -12.76 -5.77
N ASP A 814 -19.86 -11.45 -5.62
CA ASP A 814 -20.10 -10.78 -4.33
C ASP A 814 -18.99 -11.04 -3.30
N CYS A 815 -17.75 -11.31 -3.76
CA CYS A 815 -16.60 -11.57 -2.92
C CYS A 815 -15.90 -10.28 -2.47
N THR A 816 -15.23 -10.30 -1.32
CA THR A 816 -14.41 -9.18 -0.83
C THR A 816 -12.96 -9.60 -0.64
N PHE A 817 -12.04 -8.85 -1.21
CA PHE A 817 -10.60 -8.99 -0.99
C PHE A 817 -10.10 -7.69 -0.37
N SER A 818 -9.65 -7.71 0.88
CA SER A 818 -9.29 -6.49 1.61
C SER A 818 -7.97 -6.58 2.35
N ASP A 819 -7.19 -5.50 2.37
CA ASP A 819 -5.94 -5.40 3.13
C ASP A 819 -4.99 -6.58 2.84
N THR A 820 -4.81 -6.84 1.54
CA THR A 820 -4.08 -8.00 1.03
C THR A 820 -2.60 -7.67 0.90
N HIS A 821 -1.68 -8.53 1.32
CA HIS A 821 -0.25 -8.19 1.23
C HIS A 821 0.21 -8.07 -0.24
N PHE A 822 -0.19 -9.00 -1.11
CA PHE A 822 0.10 -8.93 -2.56
C PHE A 822 -1.17 -8.92 -3.42
N ARG A 823 -1.22 -9.75 -4.46
CA ARG A 823 -2.06 -9.56 -5.66
C ARG A 823 -3.35 -10.37 -5.60
N VAL A 824 -4.20 -10.13 -6.60
CA VAL A 824 -5.30 -11.00 -7.01
C VAL A 824 -4.95 -11.50 -8.41
N ILE A 825 -4.56 -12.76 -8.56
CA ILE A 825 -4.08 -13.35 -9.83
C ILE A 825 -5.12 -14.35 -10.35
N ILE A 826 -5.62 -14.12 -11.57
CA ILE A 826 -6.62 -14.95 -12.22
C ILE A 826 -6.14 -15.32 -13.61
N GLN A 827 -5.77 -16.59 -13.81
CA GLN A 827 -5.17 -17.08 -15.04
C GLN A 827 -6.03 -18.06 -15.87
N PRO A 828 -7.17 -18.62 -15.38
CA PRO A 828 -8.07 -19.41 -16.23
C PRO A 828 -8.82 -18.59 -17.28
N SER A 829 -9.49 -19.30 -18.18
CA SER A 829 -10.38 -18.76 -19.21
C SER A 829 -11.85 -18.93 -18.82
N HIS A 830 -12.75 -18.22 -19.51
CA HIS A 830 -14.18 -18.20 -19.18
C HIS A 830 -14.39 -17.75 -17.74
N VAL A 831 -14.10 -16.49 -17.46
CA VAL A 831 -14.10 -15.93 -16.11
C VAL A 831 -15.18 -14.86 -15.98
N THR A 832 -15.97 -14.93 -14.92
CA THR A 832 -16.88 -13.85 -14.53
C THR A 832 -16.51 -13.35 -13.13
N VAL A 833 -16.20 -12.05 -13.00
CA VAL A 833 -16.04 -11.36 -11.72
C VAL A 833 -17.18 -10.35 -11.60
N ALA A 834 -18.12 -10.59 -10.67
CA ALA A 834 -19.34 -9.81 -10.56
C ALA A 834 -19.62 -9.37 -9.12
N GLY A 835 -19.88 -8.08 -8.90
CA GLY A 835 -20.27 -7.59 -7.55
C GLY A 835 -19.15 -7.62 -6.50
N CYS A 836 -17.91 -7.94 -6.90
CA CYS A 836 -16.80 -8.09 -5.96
C CYS A 836 -16.26 -6.74 -5.49
N THR A 837 -15.75 -6.69 -4.26
CA THR A 837 -15.06 -5.52 -3.70
C THR A 837 -13.58 -5.83 -3.48
N PHE A 838 -12.72 -4.97 -4.02
CA PHE A 838 -11.28 -5.01 -3.84
C PHE A 838 -10.87 -3.75 -3.08
N LEU A 839 -10.53 -3.91 -1.81
CA LEU A 839 -10.31 -2.83 -0.87
C LEU A 839 -8.86 -2.84 -0.40
N ARG A 840 -8.07 -1.83 -0.76
CA ARG A 840 -6.69 -1.69 -0.28
C ARG A 840 -5.84 -2.94 -0.55
N THR A 841 -5.88 -3.44 -1.78
CA THR A 841 -5.05 -4.58 -2.18
C THR A 841 -3.60 -4.14 -2.39
N GLY A 842 -2.63 -4.94 -1.92
CA GLY A 842 -1.20 -4.64 -2.02
C GLY A 842 -0.58 -4.82 -3.41
N GLY A 843 -1.34 -5.36 -4.35
CA GLY A 843 -0.97 -5.51 -5.75
C GLY A 843 -2.16 -5.36 -6.70
N HIS A 844 -1.90 -5.60 -7.99
CA HIS A 844 -2.92 -5.54 -9.04
C HIS A 844 -3.94 -6.68 -8.95
N ILE A 845 -5.02 -6.52 -9.71
CA ILE A 845 -5.81 -7.63 -10.23
C ILE A 845 -5.28 -7.97 -11.62
N GLY A 846 -4.69 -9.15 -11.73
CA GLY A 846 -3.97 -9.57 -12.93
C GLY A 846 -4.71 -10.69 -13.64
N PHE A 847 -5.01 -10.49 -14.91
CA PHE A 847 -5.35 -11.57 -15.83
C PHE A 847 -4.09 -11.96 -16.57
N ALA A 848 -3.44 -13.03 -16.12
CA ALA A 848 -2.02 -13.24 -16.41
C ALA A 848 -1.71 -14.66 -16.88
N SER A 849 -0.59 -14.79 -17.59
CA SER A 849 0.15 -16.04 -17.70
C SER A 849 1.63 -15.74 -17.61
N ALA A 850 2.36 -16.57 -16.88
CA ALA A 850 3.74 -16.30 -16.52
C ALA A 850 4.57 -17.57 -16.62
N HIS A 851 5.71 -17.46 -17.29
CA HIS A 851 6.75 -18.48 -17.24
C HIS A 851 8.12 -17.86 -16.99
N SER A 852 8.92 -18.53 -16.19
CA SER A 852 10.34 -18.27 -16.04
C SER A 852 11.05 -19.58 -15.79
N ARG A 853 12.14 -19.82 -16.52
CA ARG A 853 12.99 -21.00 -16.32
C ARG A 853 13.45 -21.06 -14.86
N GLY A 854 13.28 -22.21 -14.21
CA GLY A 854 13.65 -22.42 -12.81
C GLY A 854 12.66 -21.88 -11.77
N LEU A 855 11.53 -21.29 -12.19
CA LEU A 855 10.54 -20.67 -11.31
C LEU A 855 9.11 -21.10 -11.72
N TRP A 856 8.19 -20.14 -11.85
CA TRP A 856 6.77 -20.34 -12.12
C TRP A 856 6.56 -20.62 -13.61
N CYS A 857 5.72 -21.59 -13.95
CA CYS A 857 5.12 -21.79 -15.27
C CYS A 857 3.63 -22.05 -15.05
N GLU A 858 2.87 -20.96 -14.98
CA GLU A 858 1.51 -20.91 -14.46
C GLU A 858 0.57 -20.20 -15.43
N GLY A 859 -0.60 -20.81 -15.66
CA GLY A 859 -1.68 -20.28 -16.50
C GLY A 859 -1.58 -20.68 -17.98
N ARG A 860 -2.72 -20.70 -18.67
CA ARG A 860 -2.85 -21.08 -20.11
C ARG A 860 -3.13 -19.89 -21.03
N GLY A 861 -3.19 -18.67 -20.49
CA GLY A 861 -3.59 -17.45 -21.18
C GLY A 861 -5.07 -17.13 -20.95
N ALA A 862 -5.36 -16.27 -19.97
CA ALA A 862 -6.71 -15.85 -19.65
C ALA A 862 -7.41 -15.17 -20.85
N HIS A 863 -8.56 -15.70 -21.25
CA HIS A 863 -9.42 -15.13 -22.28
C HIS A 863 -10.90 -15.38 -21.93
N ASP A 864 -11.80 -14.67 -22.61
CA ASP A 864 -13.22 -14.67 -22.29
C ASP A 864 -13.51 -14.27 -20.83
N VAL A 865 -13.08 -13.05 -20.48
CA VAL A 865 -13.19 -12.50 -19.12
C VAL A 865 -14.24 -11.40 -19.09
N VAL A 866 -15.17 -11.50 -18.14
CA VAL A 866 -16.19 -10.50 -17.85
C VAL A 866 -15.99 -9.97 -16.43
N VAL A 867 -15.78 -8.65 -16.30
CA VAL A 867 -15.77 -7.97 -15.01
C VAL A 867 -16.89 -6.94 -14.99
N ARG A 868 -17.81 -7.03 -14.02
CA ARG A 868 -18.99 -6.16 -13.95
C ARG A 868 -19.39 -5.84 -12.52
N ASN A 869 -19.88 -4.63 -12.29
CA ASN A 869 -20.43 -4.20 -10.99
C ASN A 869 -19.46 -4.39 -9.80
N CYS A 870 -18.16 -4.39 -10.04
CA CYS A 870 -17.14 -4.53 -8.99
C CYS A 870 -16.71 -3.17 -8.45
N ARG A 871 -16.28 -3.13 -7.19
CA ARG A 871 -15.75 -1.94 -6.51
C ARG A 871 -14.25 -2.08 -6.31
N PHE A 872 -13.49 -1.07 -6.70
CA PHE A 872 -12.04 -0.99 -6.53
C PHE A 872 -11.74 0.23 -5.66
N ILE A 873 -11.44 -0.01 -4.39
CA ILE A 873 -11.35 1.02 -3.36
C ILE A 873 -9.92 1.04 -2.85
N HIS A 874 -9.13 1.99 -3.34
CA HIS A 874 -7.76 2.21 -2.89
C HIS A 874 -7.70 3.51 -2.09
N GLU A 875 -8.30 3.50 -0.91
CA GLU A 875 -8.10 4.58 0.05
C GLU A 875 -6.68 4.47 0.62
N HIS A 876 -5.82 5.41 0.24
CA HIS A 876 -4.49 5.61 0.82
C HIS A 876 -3.51 4.42 0.72
N VAL A 877 -3.71 3.43 -0.18
CA VAL A 877 -2.66 2.45 -0.51
C VAL A 877 -1.80 3.02 -1.62
N GLN A 878 -0.70 3.67 -1.24
CA GLN A 878 0.55 3.67 -1.99
C GLN A 878 0.50 3.68 -3.53
N ALA A 879 -0.17 4.66 -4.14
CA ALA A 879 0.27 5.10 -5.47
C ALA A 879 1.67 5.79 -5.40
N ASP A 880 2.19 6.05 -4.20
CA ASP A 880 3.26 7.03 -3.94
C ASP A 880 4.68 6.47 -3.68
N TRP A 881 4.90 5.15 -3.66
CA TRP A 881 6.17 4.59 -3.14
C TRP A 881 6.93 3.65 -4.08
N HIS A 882 6.39 3.36 -5.29
CA HIS A 882 7.16 2.71 -6.35
C HIS A 882 6.72 3.21 -7.74
N PRO A 883 7.58 3.88 -8.53
CA PRO A 883 7.24 4.31 -9.90
C PRO A 883 6.96 3.16 -10.89
N LYS A 884 7.05 1.89 -10.44
CA LYS A 884 6.94 0.69 -11.29
C LYS A 884 5.74 -0.21 -10.97
N ARG A 885 4.91 0.11 -9.97
CA ARG A 885 3.70 -0.66 -9.66
C ARG A 885 2.53 0.31 -9.48
N GLN A 886 1.81 0.57 -10.56
CA GLN A 886 0.51 1.22 -10.47
C GLN A 886 -0.43 0.25 -9.76
N VAL A 887 -0.89 0.58 -8.54
CA VAL A 887 -1.72 -0.32 -7.71
C VAL A 887 -3.22 -0.24 -8.08
N SER A 888 -3.57 0.21 -9.29
CA SER A 888 -4.97 0.29 -9.72
C SER A 888 -5.08 0.15 -11.24
N VAL A 889 -4.53 -0.93 -11.78
CA VAL A 889 -4.67 -1.25 -13.20
C VAL A 889 -5.18 -2.67 -13.31
N PHE A 890 -6.22 -2.87 -14.12
CA PHE A 890 -6.46 -4.18 -14.71
C PHE A 890 -5.26 -4.49 -15.60
N GLU A 891 -4.34 -5.27 -15.07
CA GLU A 891 -3.11 -5.59 -15.76
C GLU A 891 -3.31 -6.91 -16.51
N THR A 892 -3.55 -6.82 -17.81
CA THR A 892 -3.37 -7.95 -18.74
C THR A 892 -1.92 -7.94 -19.21
N TYR A 893 -1.11 -8.88 -18.70
CA TYR A 893 0.23 -9.12 -19.19
C TYR A 893 0.43 -10.58 -19.57
N VAL A 894 1.12 -10.78 -20.70
CA VAL A 894 1.90 -12.00 -20.94
C VAL A 894 3.34 -11.62 -20.66
N ARG A 895 3.90 -12.08 -19.54
CA ARG A 895 5.26 -11.74 -19.16
C ARG A 895 6.22 -12.75 -19.79
N PHE A 896 6.86 -12.33 -20.89
CA PHE A 896 7.94 -13.08 -21.50
C PHE A 896 9.23 -12.83 -20.72
N PRO A 897 9.98 -13.86 -20.28
CA PRO A 897 11.35 -13.65 -19.86
C PRO A 897 12.15 -13.12 -21.06
N ALA A 898 13.08 -12.20 -20.81
CA ALA A 898 14.07 -11.85 -21.83
C ALA A 898 14.79 -13.15 -22.24
N PRO A 899 15.01 -13.38 -23.55
CA PRO A 899 15.84 -14.51 -23.96
C PRO A 899 17.21 -14.40 -23.27
N PRO A 900 17.82 -15.54 -22.89
CA PRO A 900 19.13 -15.56 -22.27
C PRO A 900 20.21 -14.89 -23.12
#